data_AF-A0A9I9CMS3-F1
#
_entry.id   AF-A0A9I9CMS3-F1
#
_cell.length_a   1.000
_cell.length_b   1.000
_cell.length_c   1.000
_cell.angle_alpha   90.00
_cell.angle_beta   90.00
_cell.angle_gamma   90.00
#
_symmetry.space_group_name_H-M   'P 1'
#
loop_
_entity.id
_entity.type
_entity.pdbx_description
1 polymer ?
#
loop_
_entity_poly.entity_id
_entity_poly.type
_entity_poly.pdbx_seq_one_letter_code
_entity_poly.pdbx_strand_id
1 'polypeptide(L)'
;MNRRVRRKVTRKGKEKLILPSYPEIESEIADLDNKQTVDWTSLPDDTVIQLFSCLNYRDRANLSSTCRTWRLLGLSSCLWTSFDLRAHKIDATMAASLASRCKNLQKLRFRGAESADAIILLLAKNLREISGDYCRKITDATLSAIAARHQALESLQLGPDFCERISSDAIKAIAICCHKLKKLRLSGIRDVNAEALNALSKHCPNLLDIGFIDCLNIDEMALGNVSSVRFLSVAGTSNMKWGAVSHQWHKLPNLVGLDVSRTDIGPVAVSRLMSSSQSLKVLCAFNCSVLEEDAGFTVSKYKGKLLLALFTDVVKEIASLFVDTTTKGENMLLDWRNLKNKNKSLDEIMMWLEWILSHNLLRIAESNQHGLDNFWLNQGAALLLSLMQSSQEDVQERAATGLATFVVIDDENASIDSGRAEEVMRRGGIRLLLNLAKSWREGLQSEAAKAIANLSVNANVAKAVAEEGGIDILAGLARSMNRLVAEEAAGGLWNLSVGEEHKGAIAEAGGVRALVDLIFKWSSGGDGVLERAAGALANLAADDRCSTEVALAGGVHALVMLARNCKFEGVQEQAARALANLAAHGDSNTNNSAVGQEAGALEALVQLTHSPHEGVRQEAAGALWNLSFDDRNREAIAAAGGVEALVALAQSCSNASPGLQERAAGALWGLSVSEANSIAIGQQGGVAPLIALARSDAEDVHETAAGALWNLAFNPGNALRIVEEGGVPALVHLCYASVSKMARFMAALALAYMFDGRMDECALPGSSSEGISKSVSLDGARRMALKNIEAFVQTFSDPQAFASAAASSAPAALVQVTERARIQEAGHLRCSGAEIGRFVAMLRNPSPTLKACAAFALLQFTIPGGRHALHHASLMQNAGASRALRTAAAAATAPLQAKIFARIVLRNLEHHSVESSL
;
A
#
# COMPACT_ATOMS: atom_id res chain seq x y z
N MET A 1 48.40 -11.52 -31.82
CA MET A 1 49.45 -12.38 -32.42
C MET A 1 49.18 -13.85 -32.03
N ASN A 2 49.52 -14.77 -32.95
CA ASN A 2 49.60 -16.24 -32.87
C ASN A 2 48.35 -17.14 -32.68
N ARG A 3 47.79 -17.52 -33.85
CA ARG A 3 47.48 -18.88 -34.37
C ARG A 3 47.68 -20.09 -33.44
N ARG A 4 46.63 -20.95 -33.39
CA ARG A 4 46.56 -22.46 -33.46
C ARG A 4 45.33 -22.90 -32.62
N VAL A 5 44.38 -23.73 -33.02
CA VAL A 5 44.23 -24.77 -34.05
C VAL A 5 42.74 -24.87 -34.42
N ARG A 6 42.41 -24.85 -35.73
CA ARG A 6 41.15 -25.41 -36.26
C ARG A 6 41.31 -26.93 -36.33
N ARG A 7 40.37 -27.69 -35.76
CA ARG A 7 40.11 -29.08 -36.19
C ARG A 7 38.64 -29.20 -36.62
N LYS A 8 38.48 -29.49 -37.92
CA LYS A 8 37.26 -29.97 -38.58
C LYS A 8 36.96 -31.40 -38.12
N VAL A 9 35.68 -31.69 -37.86
CA VAL A 9 35.03 -33.00 -38.10
C VAL A 9 33.62 -32.67 -38.61
N THR A 10 33.47 -32.43 -39.92
CA THR A 10 32.82 -33.33 -40.91
C THR A 10 31.38 -33.74 -40.60
N ARG A 11 30.46 -33.10 -41.34
CA ARG A 11 29.13 -33.55 -41.76
C ARG A 11 29.01 -35.08 -41.89
N LYS A 12 28.00 -35.65 -41.21
CA LYS A 12 27.23 -36.81 -41.68
C LYS A 12 25.78 -36.65 -41.21
N GLY A 13 24.83 -37.01 -42.08
CA GLY A 13 23.42 -37.22 -41.75
C GLY A 13 22.48 -36.08 -42.13
N LYS A 14 21.82 -36.20 -43.28
CA LYS A 14 20.54 -35.54 -43.54
C LYS A 14 19.48 -36.33 -42.77
N GLU A 15 19.01 -35.81 -41.64
CA GLU A 15 17.73 -36.20 -41.07
C GLU A 15 16.90 -34.94 -40.84
N LYS A 16 15.66 -34.97 -41.35
CA LYS A 16 14.63 -33.96 -41.06
C LYS A 16 14.36 -34.03 -39.55
N LEU A 17 14.93 -33.11 -38.79
CA LEU A 17 14.51 -32.86 -37.41
C LEU A 17 13.14 -32.16 -37.44
N ILE A 18 12.11 -32.96 -37.22
CA ILE A 18 10.80 -32.52 -36.77
C ILE A 18 11.04 -31.86 -35.40
N LEU A 19 10.78 -30.55 -35.29
CA LEU A 19 10.70 -29.85 -34.01
C LEU A 19 9.57 -30.51 -33.18
N PRO A 20 9.86 -31.09 -32.01
CA PRO A 20 8.80 -31.47 -31.09
C PRO A 20 8.19 -30.20 -30.50
N SER A 21 6.87 -30.18 -30.41
CA SER A 21 6.11 -29.29 -29.54
C SER A 21 6.70 -29.31 -28.14
N TYR A 22 6.96 -28.13 -27.57
CA TYR A 22 7.36 -27.94 -26.18
C TYR A 22 6.51 -28.80 -25.25
N PRO A 23 7.09 -29.71 -24.45
CA PRO A 23 6.42 -30.24 -23.28
C PRO A 23 6.41 -29.14 -22.21
N GLU A 24 5.25 -28.97 -21.58
CA GLU A 24 5.11 -28.30 -20.29
C GLU A 24 6.13 -28.91 -19.32
N ILE A 25 7.03 -28.08 -18.79
CA ILE A 25 7.91 -28.48 -17.68
C ILE A 25 7.07 -28.33 -16.40
N GLU A 26 6.12 -29.25 -16.22
CA GLU A 26 5.64 -29.61 -14.90
C GLU A 26 6.48 -30.80 -14.42
N SER A 27 7.10 -30.67 -13.25
CA SER A 27 7.64 -31.76 -12.40
C SER A 27 9.15 -32.02 -12.23
N GLU A 28 10.10 -31.18 -12.69
CA GLU A 28 11.53 -31.39 -12.35
C GLU A 28 12.30 -30.10 -11.99
N ILE A 29 11.79 -29.29 -11.04
CA ILE A 29 12.56 -28.18 -10.42
C ILE A 29 12.75 -28.39 -8.90
N ALA A 30 12.41 -29.58 -8.38
CA ALA A 30 12.49 -29.86 -6.95
C ALA A 30 13.91 -30.23 -6.45
N ASP A 31 14.95 -30.23 -7.30
CA ASP A 31 16.28 -30.78 -6.95
C ASP A 31 17.49 -29.95 -7.46
N LEU A 32 17.38 -28.61 -7.48
CA LEU A 32 18.50 -27.72 -7.85
C LEU A 32 19.31 -27.20 -6.65
N ASP A 33 19.28 -27.89 -5.51
CA ASP A 33 20.12 -27.56 -4.35
C ASP A 33 21.59 -28.00 -4.50
N ASN A 34 21.95 -28.64 -5.62
CA ASN A 34 23.34 -28.79 -6.01
C ASN A 34 23.77 -27.60 -6.87
N LYS A 35 24.53 -26.66 -6.29
CA LYS A 35 25.31 -25.63 -6.99
C LYS A 35 26.36 -26.26 -7.93
N GLN A 36 25.93 -26.90 -9.01
CA GLN A 36 26.78 -27.12 -10.17
C GLN A 36 26.87 -25.80 -10.93
N THR A 37 28.05 -25.18 -10.87
CA THR A 37 28.34 -23.99 -11.67
C THR A 37 28.33 -24.38 -13.14
N VAL A 38 27.33 -23.92 -13.88
CA VAL A 38 27.24 -24.13 -15.33
C VAL A 38 28.27 -23.22 -16.01
N ASP A 39 29.28 -23.80 -16.65
CA ASP A 39 30.21 -23.06 -17.49
C ASP A 39 29.52 -22.69 -18.81
N TRP A 40 29.00 -21.47 -18.91
CA TRP A 40 28.33 -20.99 -20.11
C TRP A 40 29.21 -21.03 -21.37
N THR A 41 30.54 -21.02 -21.22
CA THR A 41 31.46 -21.10 -22.38
C THR A 41 31.46 -22.48 -23.05
N SER A 42 30.93 -23.50 -22.35
CA SER A 42 30.74 -24.85 -22.88
C SER A 42 29.41 -25.05 -23.61
N LEU A 43 28.47 -24.09 -23.48
CA LEU A 43 27.17 -24.16 -24.13
C LEU A 43 27.29 -23.78 -25.62
N PRO A 44 26.55 -24.44 -26.52
CA PRO A 44 26.45 -24.01 -27.91
C PRO A 44 25.91 -22.58 -28.03
N ASP A 45 26.41 -21.83 -29.02
CA ASP A 45 25.95 -20.46 -29.30
C ASP A 45 24.42 -20.37 -29.44
N ASP A 46 23.79 -21.34 -30.09
CA ASP A 46 22.33 -21.40 -30.25
C ASP A 46 21.58 -21.53 -28.92
N THR A 47 22.13 -22.27 -27.96
CA THR A 47 21.58 -22.40 -26.60
C THR A 47 21.73 -21.09 -25.84
N VAL A 48 22.88 -20.43 -25.93
CA VAL A 48 23.08 -19.11 -25.30
C VAL A 48 22.18 -18.05 -25.92
N ILE A 49 21.98 -18.09 -27.24
CA ILE A 49 21.03 -17.22 -27.94
C ILE A 49 19.60 -17.52 -27.46
N GLN A 50 19.22 -18.78 -27.27
CA GLN A 50 17.91 -19.13 -26.72
C GLN A 50 17.74 -18.59 -25.30
N LEU A 51 18.77 -18.68 -24.44
CA LEU A 51 18.76 -18.06 -23.11
C LEU A 51 18.66 -16.53 -23.19
N PHE A 52 19.39 -15.89 -24.11
CA PHE A 52 19.28 -14.45 -24.33
C PHE A 52 17.89 -14.06 -24.82
N SER A 53 17.25 -14.94 -25.59
CA SER A 53 15.87 -14.71 -26.05
C SER A 53 14.90 -14.62 -24.89
N CYS A 54 15.22 -15.21 -23.72
CA CYS A 54 14.47 -15.16 -22.46
C CYS A 54 14.64 -13.85 -21.66
N LEU A 55 15.36 -12.87 -22.20
CA LEU A 55 15.68 -11.63 -21.50
C LEU A 55 15.02 -10.42 -22.16
N ASN A 56 14.62 -9.43 -21.36
CA ASN A 56 14.24 -8.13 -21.89
C ASN A 56 15.44 -7.51 -22.66
N TYR A 57 15.17 -6.49 -23.48
CA TYR A 57 16.23 -5.94 -24.32
C TYR A 57 17.34 -5.24 -23.56
N ARG A 58 17.03 -4.67 -22.38
CA ARG A 58 17.98 -3.95 -21.54
C ARG A 58 18.98 -4.93 -20.93
N ASP A 59 18.49 -6.03 -20.38
CA ASP A 59 19.32 -7.10 -19.84
C ASP A 59 20.13 -7.77 -20.94
N ARG A 60 19.55 -8.01 -22.12
CA ARG A 60 20.32 -8.43 -23.30
C ARG A 60 21.42 -7.44 -23.64
N ALA A 61 21.14 -6.14 -23.63
CA ALA A 61 22.13 -5.10 -23.93
C ALA A 61 23.23 -5.02 -22.85
N ASN A 62 22.86 -5.15 -21.57
CA ASN A 62 23.77 -5.18 -20.44
C ASN A 62 24.67 -6.42 -20.51
N LEU A 63 24.12 -7.61 -20.75
CA LEU A 63 24.91 -8.83 -20.96
C LEU A 63 25.82 -8.69 -22.19
N SER A 64 25.34 -8.09 -23.29
CA SER A 64 26.16 -7.81 -24.46
C SER A 64 27.34 -6.87 -24.19
N SER A 65 27.35 -6.18 -23.04
CA SER A 65 28.44 -5.30 -22.63
C SER A 65 29.57 -6.00 -21.85
N THR A 66 29.32 -7.21 -21.31
CA THR A 66 30.25 -7.87 -20.37
C THR A 66 31.49 -8.43 -21.05
N CYS A 67 31.34 -9.09 -22.21
CA CYS A 67 32.46 -9.68 -22.94
C CYS A 67 32.23 -9.68 -24.46
N ARG A 68 33.31 -9.94 -25.22
CA ARG A 68 33.26 -9.96 -26.69
C ARG A 68 32.33 -11.04 -27.25
N THR A 69 32.29 -12.22 -26.63
CA THR A 69 31.42 -13.33 -27.06
C THR A 69 29.96 -12.98 -26.87
N TRP A 70 29.57 -12.51 -25.68
CA TRP A 70 28.18 -12.10 -25.40
C TRP A 70 27.76 -10.91 -26.26
N ARG A 71 28.69 -10.00 -26.57
CA ARG A 71 28.42 -8.92 -27.54
C ARG A 71 28.05 -9.47 -28.92
N LEU A 72 28.78 -10.49 -29.41
CA LEU A 72 28.49 -11.11 -30.71
C LEU A 72 27.16 -11.86 -30.69
N LEU A 73 26.91 -12.66 -29.65
CA LEU A 73 25.68 -13.44 -29.49
C LEU A 73 24.45 -12.54 -29.31
N GLY A 74 24.56 -11.48 -28.50
CA GLY A 74 23.49 -10.51 -28.28
C GLY A 74 23.18 -9.62 -29.48
N LEU A 75 24.08 -9.52 -30.46
CA LEU A 75 23.84 -8.88 -31.76
C LEU A 75 23.15 -9.81 -32.77
N SER A 76 22.92 -11.08 -32.42
CA SER A 76 22.26 -12.03 -33.31
C SER A 76 20.88 -11.52 -33.74
N SER A 77 20.61 -11.53 -35.05
CA SER A 77 19.40 -10.95 -35.62
C SER A 77 18.11 -11.61 -35.16
N CYS A 78 18.14 -12.90 -34.78
CA CYS A 78 16.95 -13.61 -34.32
C CYS A 78 16.41 -13.06 -32.99
N LEU A 79 17.29 -12.50 -32.15
CA LEU A 79 16.92 -11.88 -30.87
C LEU A 79 16.09 -10.60 -31.07
N TRP A 80 16.26 -9.91 -32.19
CA TRP A 80 15.65 -8.59 -32.45
C TRP A 80 14.49 -8.65 -33.44
N THR A 81 13.83 -9.82 -33.55
CA THR A 81 12.65 -10.02 -34.40
C THR A 81 11.37 -9.51 -33.75
N SER A 82 11.32 -9.50 -32.42
CA SER A 82 10.26 -8.90 -31.60
C SER A 82 10.88 -7.93 -30.60
N PHE A 83 10.23 -6.79 -30.39
CA PHE A 83 10.72 -5.75 -29.51
C PHE A 83 9.57 -5.14 -28.71
N ASP A 84 9.64 -5.27 -27.39
CA ASP A 84 8.68 -4.69 -26.46
C ASP A 84 9.32 -3.52 -25.71
N LEU A 85 8.74 -2.34 -25.88
CA LEU A 85 9.19 -1.07 -25.33
C LEU A 85 8.24 -0.55 -24.24
N ARG A 86 7.20 -1.27 -23.86
CA ARG A 86 6.16 -0.73 -22.97
C ARG A 86 6.66 -0.40 -21.56
N ALA A 87 7.68 -1.14 -21.10
CA ALA A 87 8.33 -0.94 -19.80
C ALA A 87 9.30 0.25 -19.75
N HIS A 88 9.67 0.83 -20.89
CA HIS A 88 10.78 1.79 -20.96
C HIS A 88 10.44 2.97 -21.85
N LYS A 89 10.69 4.17 -21.33
CA LYS A 89 10.60 5.39 -22.13
C LYS A 89 11.69 5.35 -23.20
N ILE A 90 11.30 5.37 -24.47
CA ILE A 90 12.23 5.50 -25.59
C ILE A 90 12.13 6.92 -26.15
N ASP A 91 13.27 7.59 -26.24
CA ASP A 91 13.39 8.86 -26.94
C ASP A 91 14.09 8.69 -28.28
N ALA A 92 14.21 9.78 -29.04
CA ALA A 92 14.85 9.78 -30.35
C ALA A 92 16.33 9.32 -30.30
N THR A 93 17.04 9.62 -29.21
CA THR A 93 18.46 9.27 -29.04
C THR A 93 18.63 7.76 -28.80
N MET A 94 17.79 7.20 -27.93
CA MET A 94 17.74 5.76 -27.68
C MET A 94 17.33 4.99 -28.93
N ALA A 95 16.29 5.44 -29.64
CA ALA A 95 15.86 4.82 -30.89
C ALA A 95 16.97 4.82 -31.94
N ALA A 96 17.70 5.93 -32.10
CA ALA A 96 18.85 6.01 -33.01
C ALA A 96 19.96 5.02 -32.61
N SER A 97 20.23 4.86 -31.32
CA SER A 97 21.24 3.90 -30.82
C SER A 97 20.87 2.43 -31.11
N LEU A 98 19.56 2.13 -31.11
CA LEU A 98 19.02 0.79 -31.31
C LEU A 98 18.80 0.44 -32.80
N ALA A 99 18.72 1.44 -33.67
CA ALA A 99 18.38 1.30 -35.09
C ALA A 99 19.23 0.25 -35.84
N SER A 100 20.52 0.13 -35.49
CA SER A 100 21.42 -0.84 -36.12
C SER A 100 21.05 -2.30 -35.83
N ARG A 101 20.40 -2.58 -34.68
CA ARG A 101 20.00 -3.91 -34.20
C ARG A 101 18.60 -4.30 -34.69
N CYS A 102 17.74 -3.32 -34.96
CA CYS A 102 16.33 -3.52 -35.32
C CYS A 102 16.08 -3.75 -36.83
N LYS A 103 17.11 -4.05 -37.63
CA LYS A 103 16.97 -4.22 -39.08
C LYS A 103 16.00 -5.34 -39.49
N ASN A 104 15.93 -6.40 -38.67
CA ASN A 104 15.06 -7.57 -38.89
C ASN A 104 13.84 -7.58 -37.98
N LEU A 105 13.50 -6.43 -37.39
CA LEU A 105 12.35 -6.29 -36.51
C LEU A 105 11.05 -6.52 -37.28
N GLN A 106 10.21 -7.41 -36.75
CA GLN A 106 8.92 -7.78 -37.32
C GLN A 106 7.75 -7.43 -36.41
N LYS A 107 7.93 -7.48 -35.09
CA LYS A 107 6.90 -7.15 -34.10
C LYS A 107 7.39 -6.07 -33.16
N LEU A 108 6.57 -5.05 -32.93
CA LEU A 108 6.90 -3.93 -32.06
C LEU A 108 5.72 -3.61 -31.14
N ARG A 109 6.00 -3.57 -29.84
CA ARG A 109 5.09 -3.07 -28.82
C ARG A 109 5.67 -1.84 -28.16
N PHE A 110 4.85 -0.83 -27.91
CA PHE A 110 5.29 0.43 -27.32
C PHE A 110 4.19 1.07 -26.47
N ARG A 111 4.58 2.04 -25.64
CA ARG A 111 3.67 2.80 -24.79
C ARG A 111 3.88 4.29 -25.00
N GLY A 112 2.80 5.03 -25.21
CA GLY A 112 2.82 6.49 -25.31
C GLY A 112 3.25 7.05 -26.68
N ALA A 113 2.90 8.31 -26.92
CA ALA A 113 3.14 9.00 -28.19
C ALA A 113 4.62 9.32 -28.45
N GLU A 114 5.39 9.67 -27.42
CA GLU A 114 6.83 9.95 -27.58
C GLU A 114 7.57 8.72 -28.13
N SER A 115 7.21 7.53 -27.62
CA SER A 115 7.73 6.28 -28.13
C SER A 115 7.33 6.08 -29.59
N ALA A 116 6.07 6.35 -29.95
CA ALA A 116 5.55 6.23 -31.31
C ALA A 116 6.32 7.10 -32.32
N ASP A 117 6.62 8.34 -31.96
CA ASP A 117 7.40 9.26 -32.79
C ASP A 117 8.84 8.75 -32.99
N ALA A 118 9.41 8.10 -31.97
CA ALA A 118 10.74 7.52 -32.02
C ALA A 118 10.83 6.21 -32.84
N ILE A 119 9.73 5.46 -33.02
CA ILE A 119 9.70 4.19 -33.81
C ILE A 119 10.24 4.40 -35.21
N ILE A 120 9.89 5.54 -35.81
CA ILE A 120 10.31 5.97 -37.14
C ILE A 120 11.85 5.91 -37.27
N LEU A 121 12.60 6.13 -36.19
CA LEU A 121 14.06 6.15 -36.17
C LEU A 121 14.71 4.76 -36.03
N LEU A 122 13.96 3.68 -35.74
CA LEU A 122 14.50 2.33 -35.57
C LEU A 122 14.98 1.67 -36.89
N LEU A 123 14.76 2.31 -38.03
CA LEU A 123 15.15 1.83 -39.38
C LEU A 123 14.66 0.41 -39.72
N ALA A 124 13.59 -0.07 -39.05
CA ALA A 124 13.00 -1.38 -39.28
C ALA A 124 12.24 -1.41 -40.62
N LYS A 125 12.73 -2.15 -41.61
CA LYS A 125 12.09 -2.18 -42.96
C LYS A 125 11.03 -3.28 -43.12
N ASN A 126 11.03 -4.28 -42.25
CA ASN A 126 10.19 -5.48 -42.36
C ASN A 126 9.18 -5.61 -41.21
N LEU A 127 8.74 -4.48 -40.66
CA LEU A 127 7.80 -4.45 -39.55
C LEU A 127 6.43 -4.93 -40.03
N ARG A 128 5.88 -5.95 -39.36
CA ARG A 128 4.62 -6.63 -39.70
C ARG A 128 3.53 -6.38 -38.68
N GLU A 129 3.89 -6.26 -37.40
CA GLU A 129 2.95 -6.07 -36.31
C GLU A 129 3.39 -4.89 -35.46
N ILE A 130 2.47 -3.94 -35.25
CA ILE A 130 2.63 -2.81 -34.35
C ILE A 130 1.46 -2.82 -33.39
N SER A 131 1.74 -2.81 -32.09
CA SER A 131 0.73 -2.62 -31.05
C SER A 131 1.19 -1.53 -30.07
N GLY A 132 0.28 -0.64 -29.68
CA GLY A 132 0.59 0.52 -28.85
C GLY A 132 -0.49 0.86 -27.84
N ASP A 133 -0.08 1.04 -26.59
CA ASP A 133 -0.95 1.40 -25.46
C ASP A 133 -0.69 2.86 -25.01
N TYR A 134 -1.63 3.49 -24.30
CA TYR A 134 -1.51 4.88 -23.83
C TYR A 134 -1.28 5.89 -24.97
N CYS A 135 -1.94 5.67 -26.10
CA CYS A 135 -1.73 6.37 -27.36
C CYS A 135 -2.53 7.69 -27.51
N ARG A 136 -3.12 8.22 -26.43
CA ARG A 136 -3.97 9.43 -26.42
C ARG A 136 -3.40 10.65 -27.16
N LYS A 137 -2.07 10.78 -27.16
CA LYS A 137 -1.35 11.92 -27.76
C LYS A 137 -0.89 11.68 -29.21
N ILE A 138 -1.04 10.48 -29.76
CA ILE A 138 -0.65 10.15 -31.14
C ILE A 138 -1.53 10.92 -32.12
N THR A 139 -0.94 11.40 -33.21
CA THR A 139 -1.62 12.20 -34.23
C THR A 139 -1.62 11.52 -35.59
N ASP A 140 -2.42 12.04 -36.51
CA ASP A 140 -2.46 11.58 -37.91
C ASP A 140 -1.11 11.65 -38.60
N ALA A 141 -0.29 12.67 -38.28
CA ALA A 141 1.05 12.82 -38.84
C ALA A 141 1.96 11.65 -38.43
N THR A 142 1.94 11.29 -37.14
CA THR A 142 2.72 10.15 -36.62
C THR A 142 2.28 8.86 -37.30
N LEU A 143 0.97 8.58 -37.39
CA LEU A 143 0.49 7.35 -38.02
C LEU A 143 0.72 7.30 -39.52
N SER A 144 0.55 8.41 -40.23
CA SER A 144 0.83 8.49 -41.66
C SER A 144 2.30 8.21 -41.93
N ALA A 145 3.21 8.71 -41.09
CA ALA A 145 4.64 8.45 -41.20
C ALA A 145 4.99 6.98 -40.93
N ILE A 146 4.36 6.35 -39.93
CA ILE A 146 4.50 4.90 -39.66
C ILE A 146 4.00 4.08 -40.86
N ALA A 147 2.80 4.39 -41.36
CA ALA A 147 2.19 3.68 -42.48
C ALA A 147 3.03 3.80 -43.77
N ALA A 148 3.51 5.00 -44.09
CA ALA A 148 4.33 5.25 -45.27
C ALA A 148 5.68 4.49 -45.23
N ARG A 149 6.27 4.32 -44.03
CA ARG A 149 7.56 3.62 -43.85
C ARG A 149 7.41 2.10 -43.81
N HIS A 150 6.32 1.59 -43.25
CA HIS A 150 6.14 0.16 -42.99
C HIS A 150 5.05 -0.44 -43.86
N GLN A 151 5.23 -0.41 -45.18
CA GLN A 151 4.24 -0.90 -46.15
C GLN A 151 3.96 -2.41 -46.07
N ALA A 152 4.82 -3.17 -45.37
CA ALA A 152 4.66 -4.60 -45.13
C ALA A 152 3.78 -4.93 -43.91
N LEU A 153 3.17 -3.93 -43.27
CA LEU A 153 2.37 -4.09 -42.07
C LEU A 153 1.18 -5.03 -42.32
N GLU A 154 1.07 -6.05 -41.47
CA GLU A 154 -0.02 -7.03 -41.46
C GLU A 154 -1.01 -6.78 -40.31
N SER A 155 -0.55 -6.17 -39.20
CA SER A 155 -1.36 -5.86 -38.03
C SER A 155 -1.01 -4.50 -37.43
N LEU A 156 -2.02 -3.67 -37.20
CA LEU A 156 -1.90 -2.42 -36.46
C LEU A 156 -2.96 -2.37 -35.35
N GLN A 157 -2.51 -2.21 -34.11
CA GLN A 157 -3.37 -2.07 -32.94
C GLN A 157 -2.97 -0.83 -32.13
N LEU A 158 -3.91 0.05 -31.83
CA LEU A 158 -3.71 1.19 -30.92
C LEU A 158 -4.89 1.29 -29.96
N GLY A 159 -4.62 1.22 -28.66
CA GLY A 159 -5.63 1.13 -27.61
C GLY A 159 -5.16 0.18 -26.51
N PRO A 160 -5.86 0.11 -25.36
CA PRO A 160 -7.26 0.47 -25.19
C PRO A 160 -7.52 1.98 -24.93
N ASP A 161 -6.50 2.80 -24.67
CA ASP A 161 -6.73 4.22 -24.43
C ASP A 161 -7.33 4.98 -25.63
N PHE A 162 -8.10 6.02 -25.33
CA PHE A 162 -8.84 6.78 -26.33
C PHE A 162 -7.91 7.58 -27.25
N CYS A 163 -7.79 7.18 -28.52
CA CYS A 163 -6.94 7.83 -29.52
C CYS A 163 -7.62 9.04 -30.18
N GLU A 164 -8.07 10.02 -29.39
CA GLU A 164 -8.94 11.12 -29.85
C GLU A 164 -8.33 12.06 -30.90
N ARG A 165 -7.00 12.05 -31.04
CA ARG A 165 -6.25 12.87 -31.99
C ARG A 165 -5.98 12.16 -33.32
N ILE A 166 -6.46 10.93 -33.46
CA ILE A 166 -6.43 10.17 -34.71
C ILE A 166 -7.77 10.37 -35.41
N SER A 167 -7.74 10.72 -36.69
CA SER A 167 -8.90 10.96 -37.52
C SER A 167 -9.00 9.97 -38.69
N SER A 168 -10.08 10.09 -39.45
CA SER A 168 -10.29 9.34 -40.70
C SER A 168 -9.16 9.51 -41.72
N ASP A 169 -8.44 10.64 -41.71
CA ASP A 169 -7.32 10.87 -42.63
C ASP A 169 -6.15 9.91 -42.37
N ALA A 170 -5.84 9.61 -41.11
CA ALA A 170 -4.83 8.61 -40.78
C ALA A 170 -5.26 7.21 -41.21
N ILE A 171 -6.53 6.85 -41.02
CA ILE A 171 -7.08 5.56 -41.46
C ILE A 171 -6.95 5.43 -42.98
N LYS A 172 -7.27 6.49 -43.72
CA LYS A 172 -7.10 6.57 -45.18
C LYS A 172 -5.64 6.42 -45.59
N ALA A 173 -4.71 7.08 -44.89
CA ALA A 173 -3.28 6.93 -45.13
C ALA A 173 -2.78 5.50 -44.87
N ILE A 174 -3.25 4.85 -43.80
CA ILE A 174 -2.98 3.44 -43.49
C ILE A 174 -3.48 2.55 -44.62
N ALA A 175 -4.72 2.74 -45.07
CA ALA A 175 -5.31 1.95 -46.15
C ALA A 175 -4.48 2.03 -47.44
N ILE A 176 -4.05 3.24 -47.81
CA ILE A 176 -3.30 3.50 -49.05
C ILE A 176 -1.85 2.98 -48.96
N CYS A 177 -1.22 2.98 -47.79
CA CYS A 177 0.18 2.57 -47.67
C CYS A 177 0.35 1.08 -47.35
N CYS A 178 -0.56 0.48 -46.58
CA CYS A 178 -0.41 -0.84 -45.98
C CYS A 178 -1.32 -1.89 -46.64
N HIS A 179 -1.05 -2.23 -47.90
CA HIS A 179 -1.86 -3.16 -48.70
C HIS A 179 -1.89 -4.62 -48.17
N LYS A 180 -0.95 -4.99 -47.29
CA LYS A 180 -0.86 -6.31 -46.67
C LYS A 180 -1.61 -6.42 -45.34
N LEU A 181 -2.32 -5.37 -44.94
CA LEU A 181 -3.02 -5.32 -43.67
C LEU A 181 -4.09 -6.41 -43.58
N LYS A 182 -4.03 -7.17 -42.49
CA LYS A 182 -4.98 -8.23 -42.13
C LYS A 182 -5.79 -7.89 -40.89
N LYS A 183 -5.22 -7.08 -39.99
CA LYS A 183 -5.85 -6.65 -38.74
C LYS A 183 -5.64 -5.16 -38.51
N LEU A 184 -6.73 -4.45 -38.26
CA LEU A 184 -6.72 -3.04 -37.87
C LEU A 184 -7.61 -2.84 -36.65
N ARG A 185 -7.03 -2.48 -35.51
CA ARG A 185 -7.79 -2.22 -34.27
C ARG A 185 -7.41 -0.87 -33.70
N LEU A 186 -8.34 0.06 -33.64
CA LEU A 186 -8.14 1.40 -33.13
C LEU A 186 -9.22 1.71 -32.09
N SER A 187 -8.82 2.33 -30.98
CA SER A 187 -9.75 2.68 -29.90
C SER A 187 -9.90 4.19 -29.69
N GLY A 188 -11.11 4.67 -29.39
CA GLY A 188 -11.40 6.06 -29.03
C GLY A 188 -11.24 7.07 -30.17
N ILE A 189 -11.51 6.66 -31.40
CA ILE A 189 -11.53 7.58 -32.55
C ILE A 189 -12.85 8.34 -32.54
N ARG A 190 -12.78 9.67 -32.73
CA ARG A 190 -13.97 10.52 -32.71
C ARG A 190 -14.87 10.31 -33.94
N ASP A 191 -14.29 10.20 -35.13
CA ASP A 191 -15.05 10.05 -36.36
C ASP A 191 -14.34 9.15 -37.38
N VAL A 192 -15.03 8.10 -37.80
CA VAL A 192 -14.60 7.15 -38.83
C VAL A 192 -15.57 7.23 -40.01
N ASN A 193 -15.23 8.05 -40.99
CA ASN A 193 -16.11 8.41 -42.09
C ASN A 193 -16.09 7.38 -43.26
N ALA A 194 -17.04 7.57 -44.19
CA ALA A 194 -17.17 6.70 -45.36
C ALA A 194 -15.92 6.66 -46.24
N GLU A 195 -15.20 7.77 -46.42
CA GLU A 195 -14.03 7.81 -47.29
C GLU A 195 -12.91 6.91 -46.79
N ALA A 196 -12.62 6.94 -45.49
CA ALA A 196 -11.61 6.11 -44.87
C ALA A 196 -11.97 4.62 -44.96
N LEU A 197 -13.23 4.27 -44.69
CA LEU A 197 -13.72 2.89 -44.74
C LEU A 197 -13.75 2.33 -46.16
N ASN A 198 -14.17 3.13 -47.14
CA ASN A 198 -14.12 2.73 -48.54
C ASN A 198 -12.67 2.62 -49.04
N ALA A 199 -11.74 3.42 -48.53
CA ALA A 199 -10.31 3.26 -48.82
C ALA A 199 -9.78 1.92 -48.27
N LEU A 200 -10.16 1.52 -47.05
CA LEU A 200 -9.82 0.20 -46.50
C LEU A 200 -10.37 -0.93 -47.37
N SER A 201 -11.65 -0.87 -47.75
CA SER A 201 -12.28 -1.87 -48.64
C SER A 201 -11.53 -2.00 -49.98
N LYS A 202 -11.11 -0.86 -50.56
CA LYS A 202 -10.45 -0.83 -51.87
C LYS A 202 -8.98 -1.26 -51.84
N HIS A 203 -8.22 -0.84 -50.83
CA HIS A 203 -6.75 -0.97 -50.82
C HIS A 203 -6.23 -2.10 -49.91
N CYS A 204 -7.06 -2.65 -49.02
CA CYS A 204 -6.70 -3.73 -48.09
C CYS A 204 -7.58 -4.98 -48.32
N PRO A 205 -7.44 -5.71 -49.43
CA PRO A 205 -8.32 -6.83 -49.78
C PRO A 205 -8.20 -8.05 -48.83
N ASN A 206 -7.13 -8.10 -48.04
CA ASN A 206 -6.88 -9.16 -47.06
C ASN A 206 -7.22 -8.74 -45.62
N LEU A 207 -7.96 -7.64 -45.43
CA LEU A 207 -8.35 -7.16 -44.12
C LEU A 207 -9.44 -8.05 -43.52
N LEU A 208 -9.06 -8.88 -42.55
CA LEU A 208 -9.92 -9.92 -41.95
C LEU A 208 -10.51 -9.48 -40.60
N ASP A 209 -9.81 -8.64 -39.85
CA ASP A 209 -10.15 -8.26 -38.48
C ASP A 209 -10.14 -6.72 -38.35
N ILE A 210 -11.31 -6.16 -38.04
CA ILE A 210 -11.49 -4.73 -37.83
C ILE A 210 -12.05 -4.50 -36.44
N GLY A 211 -11.40 -3.65 -35.66
CA GLY A 211 -11.89 -3.16 -34.38
C GLY A 211 -11.90 -1.64 -34.38
N PHE A 212 -13.07 -1.03 -34.28
CA PHE A 212 -13.23 0.39 -33.99
C PHE A 212 -13.94 0.51 -32.65
N ILE A 213 -13.14 0.58 -31.59
CA ILE A 213 -13.59 0.30 -30.22
C ILE A 213 -13.69 1.60 -29.43
N ASP A 214 -14.75 1.79 -28.65
CA ASP A 214 -15.01 3.00 -27.88
C ASP A 214 -14.97 4.27 -28.78
N CYS A 215 -15.36 4.14 -30.06
CA CYS A 215 -15.40 5.24 -31.02
C CYS A 215 -16.69 6.05 -30.90
N LEU A 216 -16.66 7.35 -31.21
CA LEU A 216 -17.87 8.17 -31.06
C LEU A 216 -18.84 8.01 -32.23
N ASN A 217 -18.37 8.21 -33.46
CA ASN A 217 -19.14 8.07 -34.69
C ASN A 217 -18.41 7.21 -35.72
N ILE A 218 -19.12 6.30 -36.35
CA ILE A 218 -18.63 5.45 -37.44
C ILE A 218 -19.68 5.44 -38.54
N ASP A 219 -19.27 5.62 -39.80
CA ASP A 219 -20.16 5.41 -40.95
C ASP A 219 -20.43 3.90 -41.10
N GLU A 220 -21.54 3.47 -40.51
CA GLU A 220 -21.93 2.07 -40.44
C GLU A 220 -22.19 1.44 -41.82
N MET A 221 -22.57 2.28 -42.79
CA MET A 221 -22.91 1.85 -44.14
C MET A 221 -21.65 1.55 -44.95
N ALA A 222 -20.64 2.42 -44.87
CA ALA A 222 -19.36 2.20 -45.51
C ALA A 222 -18.59 1.05 -44.86
N LEU A 223 -18.72 0.84 -43.54
CA LEU A 223 -18.11 -0.30 -42.85
C LEU A 223 -18.69 -1.62 -43.37
N GLY A 224 -19.99 -1.64 -43.67
CA GLY A 224 -20.69 -2.76 -44.32
C GLY A 224 -20.23 -3.07 -45.76
N ASN A 225 -19.36 -2.25 -46.37
CA ASN A 225 -18.80 -2.49 -47.70
C ASN A 225 -17.44 -3.23 -47.67
N VAL A 226 -16.86 -3.47 -46.49
CA VAL A 226 -15.58 -4.18 -46.36
C VAL A 226 -15.84 -5.70 -46.39
N SER A 227 -16.07 -6.26 -47.58
CA SER A 227 -16.51 -7.66 -47.77
C SER A 227 -15.49 -8.72 -47.36
N SER A 228 -14.22 -8.36 -47.18
CA SER A 228 -13.14 -9.24 -46.70
C SER A 228 -13.23 -9.54 -45.20
N VAL A 229 -13.96 -8.73 -44.43
CA VAL A 229 -13.98 -8.82 -42.97
C VAL A 229 -14.59 -10.15 -42.49
N ARG A 230 -13.87 -10.83 -41.59
CA ARG A 230 -14.34 -12.03 -40.86
C ARG A 230 -14.68 -11.73 -39.42
N PHE A 231 -13.97 -10.79 -38.80
CA PHE A 231 -14.14 -10.43 -37.41
C PHE A 231 -14.29 -8.92 -37.29
N LEU A 232 -15.39 -8.48 -36.69
CA LEU A 232 -15.73 -7.07 -36.56
C LEU A 232 -16.05 -6.75 -35.10
N SER A 233 -15.40 -5.73 -34.53
CA SER A 233 -15.77 -5.17 -33.24
C SER A 233 -16.05 -3.67 -33.37
N VAL A 234 -17.20 -3.26 -32.87
CA VAL A 234 -17.60 -1.86 -32.67
C VAL A 234 -17.94 -1.60 -31.20
N ALA A 235 -17.39 -2.42 -30.29
CA ALA A 235 -17.73 -2.36 -28.88
C ALA A 235 -17.48 -0.95 -28.30
N GLY A 236 -18.38 -0.47 -27.45
CA GLY A 236 -18.31 0.87 -26.86
C GLY A 236 -18.63 2.02 -27.83
N THR A 237 -18.99 1.72 -29.08
CA THR A 237 -19.32 2.76 -30.05
C THR A 237 -20.73 3.33 -29.80
N SER A 238 -20.85 4.65 -29.82
CA SER A 238 -22.13 5.36 -29.67
C SER A 238 -22.80 5.70 -31.01
N ASN A 239 -24.06 6.12 -30.98
CA ASN A 239 -24.80 6.68 -32.13
C ASN A 239 -24.96 5.76 -33.36
N MET A 240 -24.91 4.44 -33.18
CA MET A 240 -25.05 3.51 -34.29
C MET A 240 -26.52 3.33 -34.69
N LYS A 241 -26.82 3.42 -36.00
CA LYS A 241 -28.18 3.17 -36.51
C LYS A 241 -28.44 1.69 -36.73
N TRP A 242 -28.64 0.94 -35.64
CA TRP A 242 -28.77 -0.53 -35.66
C TRP A 242 -29.84 -1.09 -36.61
N GLY A 243 -30.89 -0.32 -36.88
CA GLY A 243 -31.88 -0.65 -37.92
C GLY A 243 -31.25 -0.81 -39.30
N ALA A 244 -30.43 0.16 -39.73
CA ALA A 244 -29.73 0.12 -41.02
C ALA A 244 -28.58 -0.90 -41.00
N VAL A 245 -27.78 -0.90 -39.91
CA VAL A 245 -26.67 -1.85 -39.68
C VAL A 245 -27.14 -3.29 -39.92
N SER A 246 -28.22 -3.69 -39.24
CA SER A 246 -28.74 -5.05 -39.30
C SER A 246 -29.31 -5.45 -40.67
N HIS A 247 -29.60 -4.50 -41.56
CA HIS A 247 -30.03 -4.74 -42.95
C HIS A 247 -28.88 -4.86 -43.96
N GLN A 248 -27.67 -4.43 -43.59
CA GLN A 248 -26.51 -4.49 -44.46
C GLN A 248 -25.51 -5.54 -43.99
N TRP A 249 -25.16 -5.56 -42.70
CA TRP A 249 -24.09 -6.41 -42.19
C TRP A 249 -24.45 -7.90 -42.22
N HIS A 250 -25.75 -8.24 -42.19
CA HIS A 250 -26.20 -9.63 -42.39
C HIS A 250 -25.85 -10.19 -43.78
N LYS A 251 -25.54 -9.32 -44.76
CA LYS A 251 -25.16 -9.69 -46.13
C LYS A 251 -23.65 -9.85 -46.31
N LEU A 252 -22.84 -9.55 -45.29
CA LEU A 252 -21.39 -9.69 -45.37
C LEU A 252 -21.04 -11.19 -45.51
N PRO A 253 -20.39 -11.59 -46.62
CA PRO A 253 -20.24 -13.00 -46.97
C PRO A 253 -19.31 -13.76 -46.03
N ASN A 254 -18.38 -13.06 -45.39
CA ASN A 254 -17.32 -13.67 -44.59
C ASN A 254 -17.43 -13.37 -43.08
N LEU A 255 -18.38 -12.55 -42.64
CA LEU A 255 -18.49 -12.13 -41.24
C LEU A 255 -18.80 -13.33 -40.32
N VAL A 256 -17.82 -13.81 -39.56
CA VAL A 256 -17.92 -14.95 -38.64
C VAL A 256 -18.19 -14.51 -37.20
N GLY A 257 -17.50 -13.45 -36.75
CA GLY A 257 -17.61 -12.94 -35.38
C GLY A 257 -17.93 -11.45 -35.37
N LEU A 258 -18.89 -11.07 -34.54
CA LEU A 258 -19.32 -9.68 -34.37
C LEU A 258 -19.35 -9.33 -32.88
N ASP A 259 -18.69 -8.23 -32.51
CA ASP A 259 -18.71 -7.69 -31.16
C ASP A 259 -19.34 -6.30 -31.15
N VAL A 260 -20.44 -6.18 -30.42
CA VAL A 260 -21.27 -5.00 -30.26
C VAL A 260 -21.46 -4.66 -28.77
N SER A 261 -20.61 -5.22 -27.91
CA SER A 261 -20.66 -5.00 -26.46
C SER A 261 -20.56 -3.52 -26.10
N ARG A 262 -21.19 -3.07 -25.01
CA ARG A 262 -21.22 -1.66 -24.59
C ARG A 262 -21.81 -0.70 -25.64
N THR A 263 -22.74 -1.17 -26.47
CA THR A 263 -23.51 -0.34 -27.40
C THR A 263 -24.99 -0.36 -27.06
N ASP A 264 -25.77 0.50 -27.72
CA ASP A 264 -27.23 0.60 -27.61
C ASP A 264 -28.00 -0.38 -28.54
N ILE A 265 -27.36 -1.48 -28.97
CA ILE A 265 -28.01 -2.47 -29.83
C ILE A 265 -29.22 -3.10 -29.14
N GLY A 266 -30.37 -3.08 -29.83
CA GLY A 266 -31.61 -3.67 -29.32
C GLY A 266 -31.88 -5.12 -29.79
N PRO A 267 -32.84 -5.81 -29.16
CA PRO A 267 -33.23 -7.19 -29.45
C PRO A 267 -33.59 -7.46 -30.91
N VAL A 268 -34.24 -6.50 -31.59
CA VAL A 268 -34.66 -6.63 -33.00
C VAL A 268 -33.45 -6.72 -33.93
N ALA A 269 -32.43 -5.88 -33.69
CA ALA A 269 -31.22 -5.86 -34.51
C ALA A 269 -30.39 -7.14 -34.28
N VAL A 270 -30.24 -7.58 -33.03
CA VAL A 270 -29.59 -8.86 -32.67
C VAL A 270 -30.30 -10.02 -33.37
N SER A 271 -31.63 -10.10 -33.25
CA SER A 271 -32.42 -11.17 -33.86
C SER A 271 -32.24 -11.23 -35.37
N ARG A 272 -32.25 -10.07 -36.05
CA ARG A 272 -32.03 -10.01 -37.50
C ARG A 272 -30.62 -10.45 -37.89
N LEU A 273 -29.59 -9.96 -37.21
CA LEU A 273 -28.20 -10.35 -37.49
C LEU A 273 -28.00 -11.86 -37.30
N MET A 274 -28.55 -12.41 -36.21
CA MET A 274 -28.42 -13.83 -35.87
C MET A 274 -29.25 -14.73 -36.77
N SER A 275 -30.47 -14.35 -37.18
CA SER A 275 -31.30 -15.18 -38.05
C SER A 275 -30.99 -15.03 -39.55
N SER A 276 -30.66 -13.84 -40.02
CA SER A 276 -30.54 -13.55 -41.46
C SER A 276 -29.11 -13.67 -42.02
N SER A 277 -28.08 -13.64 -41.18
CA SER A 277 -26.71 -13.87 -41.65
C SER A 277 -26.44 -15.36 -41.89
N GLN A 278 -25.76 -15.72 -42.97
CA GLN A 278 -25.35 -17.12 -43.22
C GLN A 278 -23.96 -17.44 -42.66
N SER A 279 -23.11 -16.42 -42.53
CA SER A 279 -21.69 -16.54 -42.15
C SER A 279 -21.47 -16.34 -40.65
N LEU A 280 -22.32 -15.54 -39.99
CA LEU A 280 -22.15 -15.16 -38.59
C LEU A 280 -22.36 -16.37 -37.68
N LYS A 281 -21.35 -16.66 -36.87
CA LYS A 281 -21.33 -17.75 -35.88
C LYS A 281 -21.38 -17.25 -34.44
N VAL A 282 -20.75 -16.11 -34.15
CA VAL A 282 -20.65 -15.60 -32.78
C VAL A 282 -20.96 -14.10 -32.72
N LEU A 283 -21.86 -13.72 -31.82
CA LEU A 283 -22.17 -12.34 -31.49
C LEU A 283 -21.91 -12.07 -30.01
N CYS A 284 -21.03 -11.11 -29.70
CA CYS A 284 -20.76 -10.64 -28.33
C CYS A 284 -21.52 -9.33 -28.10
N ALA A 285 -22.33 -9.27 -27.05
CA ALA A 285 -23.17 -8.14 -26.67
C ALA A 285 -23.18 -7.96 -25.13
N PHE A 286 -21.99 -7.84 -24.55
CA PHE A 286 -21.85 -7.61 -23.11
C PHE A 286 -22.19 -6.15 -22.76
N ASN A 287 -22.98 -5.95 -21.69
CA ASN A 287 -23.30 -4.62 -21.17
C ASN A 287 -23.99 -3.73 -22.20
N CYS A 288 -24.98 -4.29 -22.91
CA CYS A 288 -25.83 -3.61 -23.87
C CYS A 288 -27.20 -3.32 -23.22
N SER A 289 -27.35 -2.17 -22.57
CA SER A 289 -28.53 -1.85 -21.74
C SER A 289 -29.87 -2.11 -22.43
N VAL A 290 -30.03 -1.69 -23.69
CA VAL A 290 -31.27 -1.88 -24.48
C VAL A 290 -31.61 -3.35 -24.71
N LEU A 291 -30.59 -4.21 -24.85
CA LEU A 291 -30.76 -5.65 -25.01
C LEU A 291 -31.03 -6.35 -23.67
N GLU A 292 -30.33 -5.93 -22.63
CA GLU A 292 -30.30 -6.59 -21.32
C GLU A 292 -31.54 -6.26 -20.47
N GLU A 293 -32.16 -5.10 -20.68
CA GLU A 293 -33.41 -4.70 -20.00
C GLU A 293 -34.67 -5.32 -20.61
N ASP A 294 -34.60 -5.93 -21.81
CA ASP A 294 -35.76 -6.56 -22.47
C ASP A 294 -36.05 -7.95 -21.89
N ALA A 295 -36.98 -7.99 -20.93
CA ALA A 295 -37.44 -9.23 -20.29
C ALA A 295 -38.11 -10.25 -21.24
N GLY A 296 -38.49 -9.84 -22.46
CA GLY A 296 -39.11 -10.70 -23.48
C GLY A 296 -38.10 -11.39 -24.41
N PHE A 297 -36.82 -11.03 -24.36
CA PHE A 297 -35.80 -11.60 -25.23
C PHE A 297 -35.39 -13.02 -24.79
N THR A 298 -35.45 -13.97 -25.73
CA THR A 298 -35.14 -15.39 -25.47
C THR A 298 -34.03 -15.89 -26.38
N VAL A 299 -32.98 -16.47 -25.77
CA VAL A 299 -31.73 -16.91 -26.45
C VAL A 299 -31.93 -18.18 -27.30
N SER A 300 -32.94 -18.98 -27.01
CA SER A 300 -33.15 -20.35 -27.53
C SER A 300 -33.49 -20.48 -29.03
N LYS A 301 -33.32 -19.42 -29.84
CA LYS A 301 -33.78 -19.37 -31.24
C LYS A 301 -32.69 -19.55 -32.30
N TYR A 302 -31.40 -19.57 -31.96
CA TYR A 302 -30.32 -19.53 -32.97
C TYR A 302 -29.52 -20.83 -33.04
N LYS A 303 -30.06 -21.87 -33.72
CA LYS A 303 -29.36 -23.15 -33.90
C LYS A 303 -27.97 -22.95 -34.54
N GLY A 304 -26.91 -23.38 -33.85
CA GLY A 304 -25.53 -23.38 -34.35
C GLY A 304 -24.82 -22.02 -34.31
N LYS A 305 -25.37 -21.03 -33.60
CA LYS A 305 -24.76 -19.71 -33.40
C LYS A 305 -24.75 -19.33 -31.92
N LEU A 306 -23.72 -18.60 -31.53
CA LEU A 306 -23.51 -18.16 -30.15
C LEU A 306 -23.92 -16.71 -29.96
N LEU A 307 -24.67 -16.45 -28.90
CA LEU A 307 -24.87 -15.12 -28.35
C LEU A 307 -24.23 -15.05 -26.97
N LEU A 308 -23.21 -14.20 -26.81
CA LEU A 308 -22.51 -14.00 -25.54
C LEU A 308 -22.91 -12.63 -24.96
N ALA A 309 -23.62 -12.63 -23.84
CA ALA A 309 -24.07 -11.44 -23.12
C ALA A 309 -24.04 -11.68 -21.60
N LEU A 310 -24.22 -10.62 -20.78
CA LEU A 310 -24.14 -10.74 -19.32
C LEU A 310 -25.18 -11.68 -18.72
N PHE A 311 -26.37 -11.76 -19.32
CA PHE A 311 -27.46 -12.66 -18.91
C PHE A 311 -27.35 -14.09 -19.46
N THR A 312 -26.31 -14.39 -20.26
CA THR A 312 -26.05 -15.75 -20.78
C THR A 312 -25.00 -16.46 -19.93
N ASP A 313 -25.04 -17.80 -19.91
CA ASP A 313 -23.95 -18.63 -19.39
C ASP A 313 -22.85 -18.70 -20.46
N VAL A 314 -21.90 -17.77 -20.39
CA VAL A 314 -20.88 -17.56 -21.41
C VAL A 314 -20.04 -18.83 -21.60
N VAL A 315 -19.71 -19.49 -20.49
CA VAL A 315 -18.88 -20.70 -20.49
C VAL A 315 -19.61 -21.83 -21.22
N LYS A 316 -20.89 -22.05 -20.90
CA LYS A 316 -21.71 -23.06 -21.55
C LYS A 316 -21.97 -22.78 -23.03
N GLU A 317 -22.22 -21.51 -23.39
CA GLU A 317 -22.43 -21.11 -24.77
C GLU A 317 -21.18 -21.39 -25.61
N ILE A 318 -20.00 -20.95 -25.18
CA ILE A 318 -18.77 -21.25 -25.92
C ILE A 318 -18.53 -22.77 -25.96
N ALA A 319 -18.87 -23.51 -24.89
CA ALA A 319 -18.69 -24.97 -24.85
C ALA A 319 -19.52 -25.69 -25.91
N SER A 320 -20.66 -25.11 -26.32
CA SER A 320 -21.51 -25.68 -27.39
C SER A 320 -20.85 -25.69 -28.78
N LEU A 321 -19.73 -24.97 -28.98
CA LEU A 321 -18.92 -25.10 -30.21
C LEU A 321 -18.23 -26.46 -30.33
N PHE A 322 -18.13 -27.20 -29.23
CA PHE A 322 -17.41 -28.46 -29.14
C PHE A 322 -18.43 -29.60 -29.00
N VAL A 323 -18.84 -30.18 -30.14
CA VAL A 323 -19.94 -31.16 -30.22
C VAL A 323 -19.65 -32.51 -29.54
N ASP A 324 -18.39 -32.84 -29.26
CA ASP A 324 -17.96 -34.22 -28.90
C ASP A 324 -17.09 -34.35 -27.62
N THR A 325 -16.95 -33.32 -26.79
CA THR A 325 -16.07 -33.39 -25.62
C THR A 325 -16.86 -33.46 -24.31
N THR A 326 -16.64 -34.52 -23.54
CA THR A 326 -17.09 -34.74 -22.14
C THR A 326 -16.42 -33.79 -21.14
N THR A 327 -16.15 -32.56 -21.57
CA THR A 327 -15.41 -31.55 -20.82
C THR A 327 -16.31 -30.93 -19.76
N LYS A 328 -15.91 -31.07 -18.49
CA LYS A 328 -16.56 -30.40 -17.36
C LYS A 328 -16.47 -28.89 -17.59
N GLY A 329 -17.60 -28.19 -17.57
CA GLY A 329 -17.75 -26.84 -18.11
C GLY A 329 -16.72 -25.79 -17.68
N GLU A 330 -16.13 -25.90 -16.48
CA GLU A 330 -15.26 -24.85 -15.92
C GLU A 330 -13.89 -24.69 -16.62
N ASN A 331 -13.35 -25.73 -17.28
CA ASN A 331 -12.01 -25.70 -17.88
C ASN A 331 -12.01 -25.68 -19.42
N MET A 332 -13.13 -25.31 -20.05
CA MET A 332 -13.28 -25.52 -21.49
C MET A 332 -12.23 -24.81 -22.37
N LEU A 333 -11.85 -23.55 -22.06
CA LEU A 333 -10.81 -22.87 -22.86
C LEU A 333 -9.45 -23.58 -22.74
N LEU A 334 -9.14 -24.15 -21.57
CA LEU A 334 -7.94 -24.95 -21.37
C LEU A 334 -8.02 -26.25 -22.19
N ASP A 335 -9.17 -26.92 -22.16
CA ASP A 335 -9.41 -28.13 -22.95
C ASP A 335 -9.27 -27.86 -24.46
N TRP A 336 -9.81 -26.74 -24.95
CA TRP A 336 -9.61 -26.31 -26.35
C TRP A 336 -8.14 -26.07 -26.67
N ARG A 337 -7.40 -25.38 -25.79
CA ARG A 337 -5.97 -25.13 -25.98
C ARG A 337 -5.17 -26.43 -26.09
N ASN A 338 -5.60 -27.48 -25.41
CA ASN A 338 -4.94 -28.79 -25.35
C ASN A 338 -5.39 -29.80 -26.42
N LEU A 339 -6.37 -29.45 -27.28
CA LEU A 339 -6.78 -30.30 -28.40
C LEU A 339 -5.62 -30.53 -29.38
N LYS A 340 -5.28 -31.81 -29.63
CA LYS A 340 -4.20 -32.22 -30.54
C LYS A 340 -4.50 -31.94 -32.02
N ASN A 341 -5.76 -32.06 -32.42
CA ASN A 341 -6.21 -31.84 -33.80
C ASN A 341 -7.15 -30.63 -33.84
N LYS A 342 -6.58 -29.44 -33.95
CA LYS A 342 -7.38 -28.22 -33.96
C LYS A 342 -7.93 -27.91 -35.35
N ASN A 343 -9.22 -27.60 -35.42
CA ASN A 343 -9.83 -27.05 -36.63
C ASN A 343 -9.38 -25.59 -36.77
N LYS A 344 -8.63 -25.26 -37.83
CA LYS A 344 -8.13 -23.90 -38.09
C LYS A 344 -9.22 -22.83 -38.03
N SER A 345 -10.44 -23.14 -38.50
CA SER A 345 -11.56 -22.19 -38.46
C SER A 345 -12.04 -21.91 -37.03
N LEU A 346 -12.06 -22.95 -36.18
CA LEU A 346 -12.43 -22.83 -34.77
C LEU A 346 -11.34 -22.08 -34.00
N ASP A 347 -10.07 -22.37 -34.28
CA ASP A 347 -8.94 -21.69 -33.63
C ASP A 347 -8.95 -20.18 -33.89
N GLU A 348 -9.24 -19.77 -35.12
CA GLU A 348 -9.36 -18.34 -35.46
C GLU A 348 -10.50 -17.67 -34.67
N ILE A 349 -11.64 -18.35 -34.50
CA ILE A 349 -12.77 -17.87 -33.69
C ILE A 349 -12.39 -17.76 -32.22
N MET A 350 -11.75 -18.79 -31.67
CA MET A 350 -11.37 -18.84 -30.26
C MET A 350 -10.30 -17.79 -29.91
N MET A 351 -9.30 -17.61 -30.77
CA MET A 351 -8.28 -16.56 -30.59
C MET A 351 -8.91 -15.15 -30.65
N TRP A 352 -9.87 -14.94 -31.54
CA TRP A 352 -10.62 -13.69 -31.58
C TRP A 352 -11.49 -13.52 -30.31
N LEU A 353 -12.20 -14.56 -29.87
CA LEU A 353 -13.04 -14.55 -28.67
C LEU A 353 -12.24 -14.24 -27.40
N GLU A 354 -11.10 -14.88 -27.18
CA GLU A 354 -10.23 -14.57 -26.05
C GLU A 354 -9.82 -13.09 -26.03
N TRP A 355 -9.54 -12.53 -27.21
CA TRP A 355 -9.19 -11.12 -27.34
C TRP A 355 -10.35 -10.18 -27.02
N ILE A 356 -11.57 -10.52 -27.47
CA ILE A 356 -12.79 -9.75 -27.22
C ILE A 356 -13.21 -9.84 -25.75
N LEU A 357 -13.20 -11.03 -25.17
CA LEU A 357 -13.56 -11.25 -23.77
C LEU A 357 -12.60 -10.52 -22.83
N SER A 358 -11.28 -10.64 -23.02
CA SER A 358 -10.31 -9.91 -22.18
C SER A 358 -10.47 -8.41 -22.27
N HIS A 359 -10.81 -7.86 -23.44
CA HIS A 359 -11.08 -6.44 -23.59
C HIS A 359 -12.38 -6.01 -22.87
N ASN A 360 -13.47 -6.74 -23.12
CA ASN A 360 -14.78 -6.40 -22.58
C ASN A 360 -14.84 -6.56 -21.06
N LEU A 361 -14.30 -7.65 -20.51
CA LEU A 361 -14.25 -7.86 -19.07
C LEU A 361 -13.42 -6.80 -18.37
N LEU A 362 -12.26 -6.40 -18.92
CA LEU A 362 -11.48 -5.30 -18.36
C LEU A 362 -12.29 -4.00 -18.34
N ARG A 363 -12.98 -3.65 -19.44
CA ARG A 363 -13.81 -2.45 -19.52
C ARG A 363 -15.01 -2.44 -18.57
N ILE A 364 -15.59 -3.61 -18.33
CA ILE A 364 -16.70 -3.77 -17.38
C ILE A 364 -16.17 -3.69 -15.93
N ALA A 365 -14.95 -4.18 -15.68
CA ALA A 365 -14.29 -4.01 -14.39
C ALA A 365 -13.94 -2.54 -14.12
N GLU A 366 -13.39 -1.82 -15.11
CA GLU A 366 -13.06 -0.39 -15.01
C GLU A 366 -14.29 0.50 -14.76
N SER A 367 -15.47 0.13 -15.27
CA SER A 367 -16.69 0.91 -15.03
C SER A 367 -17.39 0.60 -13.71
N ASN A 368 -16.99 -0.50 -13.04
CA ASN A 368 -17.50 -1.01 -11.76
C ASN A 368 -19.02 -0.80 -11.56
N GLN A 369 -19.82 -1.17 -12.55
CA GLN A 369 -21.27 -0.93 -12.52
C GLN A 369 -21.96 -1.74 -11.40
N HIS A 370 -22.89 -1.09 -10.70
CA HIS A 370 -23.70 -1.74 -9.66
C HIS A 370 -24.55 -2.89 -10.23
N GLY A 371 -24.69 -3.97 -9.46
CA GLY A 371 -25.53 -5.12 -9.82
C GLY A 371 -24.82 -6.23 -10.61
N LEU A 372 -23.54 -6.08 -10.93
CA LEU A 372 -22.74 -7.10 -11.63
C LEU A 372 -22.07 -8.13 -10.71
N ASP A 373 -22.31 -8.06 -9.40
CA ASP A 373 -21.69 -8.98 -8.42
C ASP A 373 -21.98 -10.44 -8.74
N ASN A 374 -23.23 -10.75 -9.07
CA ASN A 374 -23.64 -12.10 -9.46
C ASN A 374 -22.92 -12.56 -10.73
N PHE A 375 -22.72 -11.67 -11.71
CA PHE A 375 -21.97 -12.01 -12.93
C PHE A 375 -20.51 -12.33 -12.59
N TRP A 376 -19.85 -11.47 -11.80
CA TRP A 376 -18.46 -11.63 -11.43
C TRP A 376 -18.21 -12.91 -10.64
N LEU A 377 -19.05 -13.18 -9.64
CA LEU A 377 -18.94 -14.37 -8.79
C LEU A 377 -19.25 -15.67 -9.54
N ASN A 378 -20.28 -15.68 -10.38
CA ASN A 378 -20.71 -16.91 -11.05
C ASN A 378 -19.84 -17.30 -12.25
N GLN A 379 -19.38 -16.32 -13.04
CA GLN A 379 -18.65 -16.61 -14.28
C GLN A 379 -17.50 -15.64 -14.60
N GLY A 380 -17.57 -14.37 -14.21
CA GLY A 380 -16.58 -13.37 -14.58
C GLY A 380 -15.16 -13.67 -14.08
N ALA A 381 -15.02 -14.06 -12.81
CA ALA A 381 -13.73 -14.46 -12.23
C ALA A 381 -13.14 -15.69 -12.95
N ALA A 382 -13.97 -16.71 -13.22
CA ALA A 382 -13.56 -17.91 -13.94
C ALA A 382 -13.09 -17.59 -15.37
N LEU A 383 -13.80 -16.70 -16.08
CA LEU A 383 -13.41 -16.26 -17.41
C LEU A 383 -12.05 -15.54 -17.39
N LEU A 384 -11.83 -14.61 -16.46
CA LEU A 384 -10.55 -13.90 -16.33
C LEU A 384 -9.39 -14.86 -16.05
N LEU A 385 -9.55 -15.77 -15.08
CA LEU A 385 -8.56 -16.80 -14.75
C LEU A 385 -8.26 -17.72 -15.94
N SER A 386 -9.27 -18.02 -16.74
CA SER A 386 -9.10 -18.82 -17.94
C SER A 386 -8.36 -18.05 -19.05
N LEU A 387 -8.63 -16.76 -19.22
CA LEU A 387 -7.97 -15.88 -20.19
C LEU A 387 -6.50 -15.60 -19.84
N MET A 388 -6.15 -15.56 -18.56
CA MET A 388 -4.76 -15.46 -18.09
C MET A 388 -3.88 -16.63 -18.54
N GLN A 389 -4.49 -17.76 -18.92
CA GLN A 389 -3.82 -18.93 -19.49
C GLN A 389 -3.82 -18.94 -21.04
N SER A 390 -4.18 -17.82 -21.67
CA SER A 390 -4.15 -17.68 -23.15
C SER A 390 -2.73 -17.73 -23.70
N SER A 391 -2.61 -18.22 -24.95
CA SER A 391 -1.36 -18.11 -25.71
C SER A 391 -1.06 -16.68 -26.19
N GLN A 392 -2.05 -15.79 -26.16
CA GLN A 392 -1.92 -14.39 -26.56
C GLN A 392 -1.49 -13.53 -25.38
N GLU A 393 -0.32 -12.93 -25.48
CA GLU A 393 0.25 -12.13 -24.39
C GLU A 393 -0.64 -10.96 -23.98
N ASP A 394 -1.17 -10.20 -24.95
CA ASP A 394 -2.08 -9.07 -24.68
C ASP A 394 -3.40 -9.51 -24.03
N VAL A 395 -3.79 -10.78 -24.18
CA VAL A 395 -4.96 -11.35 -23.50
C VAL A 395 -4.61 -11.66 -22.04
N GLN A 396 -3.45 -12.29 -21.81
CA GLN A 396 -3.01 -12.60 -20.45
C GLN A 396 -2.87 -11.34 -19.60
N GLU A 397 -2.24 -10.31 -20.15
CA GLU A 397 -2.05 -9.03 -19.48
C GLU A 397 -3.38 -8.35 -19.15
N ARG A 398 -4.27 -8.17 -20.14
CA ARG A 398 -5.59 -7.55 -19.89
C ARG A 398 -6.45 -8.36 -18.93
N ALA A 399 -6.33 -9.69 -18.95
CA ALA A 399 -7.05 -10.53 -18.00
C ALA A 399 -6.49 -10.39 -16.57
N ALA A 400 -5.17 -10.30 -16.40
CA ALA A 400 -4.55 -10.01 -15.11
C ALA A 400 -4.91 -8.60 -14.61
N THR A 401 -4.88 -7.58 -15.48
CA THR A 401 -5.36 -6.23 -15.16
C THR A 401 -6.84 -6.26 -14.79
N GLY A 402 -7.69 -6.93 -15.58
CA GLY A 402 -9.12 -7.05 -15.29
C GLY A 402 -9.38 -7.71 -13.94
N LEU A 403 -8.58 -8.72 -13.58
CA LEU A 403 -8.62 -9.36 -12.28
C LEU A 403 -8.17 -8.43 -11.15
N ALA A 404 -7.12 -7.65 -11.36
CA ALA A 404 -6.66 -6.64 -10.40
C ALA A 404 -7.68 -5.52 -10.18
N THR A 405 -8.39 -5.13 -11.24
CA THR A 405 -9.35 -4.01 -11.24
C THR A 405 -10.70 -4.42 -10.65
N PHE A 406 -11.27 -5.57 -11.04
CA PHE A 406 -12.65 -5.89 -10.63
C PHE A 406 -12.77 -6.20 -9.13
N VAL A 407 -11.68 -6.55 -8.44
CA VAL A 407 -11.71 -6.74 -6.98
C VAL A 407 -11.75 -5.42 -6.22
N VAL A 408 -11.32 -4.31 -6.83
CA VAL A 408 -11.29 -2.99 -6.18
C VAL A 408 -12.65 -2.33 -6.34
N ILE A 409 -13.25 -1.93 -5.22
CA ILE A 409 -14.53 -1.20 -5.19
C ILE A 409 -14.29 0.31 -5.20
N ASP A 410 -13.26 0.76 -4.48
CA ASP A 410 -12.92 2.17 -4.32
C ASP A 410 -11.40 2.36 -4.41
N ASP A 411 -10.97 3.04 -5.47
CA ASP A 411 -9.57 3.35 -5.74
C ASP A 411 -8.98 4.34 -4.72
N GLU A 412 -9.80 5.24 -4.13
CA GLU A 412 -9.32 6.26 -3.18
C GLU A 412 -8.97 5.62 -1.83
N ASN A 413 -9.81 4.68 -1.39
CA ASN A 413 -9.65 3.99 -0.11
C ASN A 413 -8.95 2.63 -0.24
N ALA A 414 -8.51 2.25 -1.45
CA ALA A 414 -7.97 0.94 -1.78
C ALA A 414 -8.83 -0.23 -1.26
N SER A 415 -10.15 -0.05 -1.22
CA SER A 415 -11.07 -1.05 -0.66
C SER A 415 -11.39 -2.11 -1.71
N ILE A 416 -11.48 -3.37 -1.27
CA ILE A 416 -11.76 -4.51 -2.16
C ILE A 416 -13.04 -5.24 -1.76
N ASP A 417 -13.65 -5.87 -2.75
CA ASP A 417 -14.76 -6.80 -2.55
C ASP A 417 -14.21 -8.16 -2.07
N SER A 418 -14.45 -8.47 -0.80
CA SER A 418 -14.03 -9.74 -0.19
C SER A 418 -14.61 -10.97 -0.90
N GLY A 419 -15.85 -10.89 -1.40
CA GLY A 419 -16.48 -12.01 -2.11
C GLY A 419 -15.80 -12.30 -3.44
N ARG A 420 -15.49 -11.25 -4.22
CA ARG A 420 -14.74 -11.35 -5.49
C ARG A 420 -13.32 -11.86 -5.25
N ALA A 421 -12.64 -11.37 -4.22
CA ALA A 421 -11.29 -11.81 -3.86
C ALA A 421 -11.24 -13.29 -3.43
N GLU A 422 -12.16 -13.73 -2.57
CA GLU A 422 -12.26 -15.11 -2.13
C GLU A 422 -12.68 -16.07 -3.25
N GLU A 423 -13.49 -15.63 -4.21
CA GLU A 423 -13.81 -16.41 -5.41
C GLU A 423 -12.55 -16.67 -6.27
N VAL A 424 -11.73 -15.65 -6.50
CA VAL A 424 -10.44 -15.81 -7.21
C VAL A 424 -9.57 -16.84 -6.50
N MET A 425 -9.46 -16.75 -5.18
CA MET A 425 -8.70 -17.70 -4.36
C MET A 425 -9.26 -19.13 -4.47
N ARG A 426 -10.58 -19.30 -4.29
CA ARG A 426 -11.26 -20.61 -4.38
C ARG A 426 -11.04 -21.31 -5.72
N ARG A 427 -10.94 -20.54 -6.82
CA ARG A 427 -10.68 -21.07 -8.16
C ARG A 427 -9.19 -21.31 -8.47
N GLY A 428 -8.31 -21.23 -7.48
CA GLY A 428 -6.86 -21.43 -7.66
C GLY A 428 -6.17 -20.29 -8.38
N GLY A 429 -6.74 -19.08 -8.33
CA GLY A 429 -6.20 -17.89 -8.98
C GLY A 429 -4.86 -17.42 -8.40
N ILE A 430 -4.62 -17.66 -7.11
CA ILE A 430 -3.37 -17.28 -6.43
C ILE A 430 -2.17 -17.98 -7.09
N ARG A 431 -2.20 -19.31 -7.19
CA ARG A 431 -1.14 -20.09 -7.85
C ARG A 431 -0.88 -19.64 -9.28
N LEU A 432 -1.95 -19.35 -10.02
CA LEU A 432 -1.84 -18.88 -11.40
C LEU A 432 -1.14 -17.52 -11.46
N LEU A 433 -1.54 -16.56 -10.62
CA LEU A 433 -0.92 -15.25 -10.53
C LEU A 433 0.55 -15.35 -10.12
N LEU A 434 0.89 -16.17 -9.13
CA LEU A 434 2.26 -16.38 -8.69
C LEU A 434 3.14 -16.97 -9.80
N ASN A 435 2.60 -17.88 -10.62
CA ASN A 435 3.30 -18.41 -11.79
C ASN A 435 3.52 -17.33 -12.87
N LEU A 436 2.54 -16.45 -13.10
CA LEU A 436 2.67 -15.35 -14.06
C LEU A 436 3.62 -14.26 -13.54
N ALA A 437 3.68 -14.04 -12.23
CA ALA A 437 4.62 -13.12 -11.59
C ALA A 437 6.09 -13.59 -11.76
N LYS A 438 6.33 -14.90 -11.90
CA LYS A 438 7.65 -15.46 -12.26
C LYS A 438 7.98 -15.32 -13.75
N SER A 439 7.07 -14.80 -14.56
CA SER A 439 7.31 -14.59 -15.99
C SER A 439 8.42 -13.56 -16.21
N TRP A 440 9.26 -13.84 -17.20
CA TRP A 440 10.26 -12.94 -17.76
C TRP A 440 9.67 -11.78 -18.57
N ARG A 441 8.37 -11.83 -18.85
CA ARG A 441 7.64 -10.75 -19.54
C ARG A 441 7.23 -9.71 -18.53
N GLU A 442 7.89 -8.56 -18.54
CA GLU A 442 7.72 -7.52 -17.52
C GLU A 442 6.29 -6.94 -17.46
N GLY A 443 5.59 -6.83 -18.59
CA GLY A 443 4.19 -6.39 -18.61
C GLY A 443 3.32 -7.34 -17.79
N LEU A 444 3.33 -8.62 -18.14
CA LEU A 444 2.60 -9.67 -17.43
C LEU A 444 3.03 -9.82 -15.97
N GLN A 445 4.33 -9.73 -15.69
CA GLN A 445 4.88 -9.78 -14.33
C GLN A 445 4.34 -8.64 -13.46
N SER A 446 4.27 -7.42 -14.01
CA SER A 446 3.72 -6.25 -13.33
C SER A 446 2.23 -6.40 -13.05
N GLU A 447 1.43 -6.81 -14.05
CA GLU A 447 -0.02 -6.96 -13.88
C GLU A 447 -0.37 -8.11 -12.91
N ALA A 448 0.41 -9.19 -12.92
CA ALA A 448 0.25 -10.28 -11.96
C ALA A 448 0.60 -9.83 -10.54
N ALA A 449 1.72 -9.12 -10.34
CA ALA A 449 2.10 -8.57 -9.05
C ALA A 449 1.04 -7.60 -8.51
N LYS A 450 0.48 -6.74 -9.38
CA LYS A 450 -0.60 -5.81 -9.03
C LYS A 450 -1.85 -6.55 -8.55
N ALA A 451 -2.28 -7.58 -9.28
CA ALA A 451 -3.41 -8.40 -8.88
C ALA A 451 -3.17 -9.08 -7.52
N ILE A 452 -1.97 -9.63 -7.29
CA ILE A 452 -1.59 -10.22 -5.99
C ILE A 452 -1.65 -9.17 -4.88
N ALA A 453 -1.11 -7.98 -5.12
CA ALA A 453 -1.11 -6.89 -4.15
C ALA A 453 -2.54 -6.50 -3.74
N ASN A 454 -3.40 -6.23 -4.72
CA ASN A 454 -4.80 -5.86 -4.47
C ASN A 454 -5.56 -6.96 -3.72
N LEU A 455 -5.40 -8.22 -4.13
CA LEU A 455 -6.04 -9.36 -3.47
C LEU A 455 -5.56 -9.53 -2.02
N SER A 456 -4.30 -9.21 -1.72
CA SER A 456 -3.70 -9.37 -0.39
C SER A 456 -4.20 -8.35 0.64
N VAL A 457 -5.08 -7.41 0.25
CA VAL A 457 -5.82 -6.58 1.22
C VAL A 457 -6.79 -7.44 2.06
N ASN A 458 -7.29 -8.56 1.51
CA ASN A 458 -8.12 -9.50 2.24
C ASN A 458 -7.24 -10.49 3.00
N ALA A 459 -7.46 -10.64 4.32
CA ALA A 459 -6.63 -11.46 5.19
C ALA A 459 -6.60 -12.95 4.82
N ASN A 460 -7.73 -13.53 4.36
CA ASN A 460 -7.78 -14.93 3.92
C ASN A 460 -6.92 -15.15 2.67
N VAL A 461 -6.99 -14.20 1.74
CA VAL A 461 -6.21 -14.25 0.50
C VAL A 461 -4.73 -13.98 0.77
N ALA A 462 -4.41 -13.02 1.63
CA ALA A 462 -3.04 -12.74 2.08
C ALA A 462 -2.38 -14.01 2.67
N LYS A 463 -3.11 -14.73 3.51
CA LYS A 463 -2.66 -16.02 4.07
C LYS A 463 -2.41 -17.06 2.97
N ALA A 464 -3.33 -17.20 2.01
CA ALA A 464 -3.13 -18.12 0.89
C ALA A 464 -1.92 -17.74 0.01
N VAL A 465 -1.71 -16.44 -0.25
CA VAL A 465 -0.53 -15.92 -0.95
C VAL A 465 0.75 -16.30 -0.20
N ALA A 466 0.78 -16.15 1.13
CA ALA A 466 1.93 -16.53 1.95
C ALA A 466 2.19 -18.05 1.91
N GLU A 467 1.15 -18.87 2.10
CA GLU A 467 1.23 -20.34 2.09
C GLU A 467 1.70 -20.91 0.74
N GLU A 468 1.37 -20.24 -0.37
CA GLU A 468 1.81 -20.62 -1.71
C GLU A 468 3.20 -20.08 -2.11
N GLY A 469 3.95 -19.48 -1.17
CA GLY A 469 5.30 -18.97 -1.40
C GLY A 469 5.34 -17.59 -2.10
N GLY A 470 4.25 -16.84 -2.02
CA GLY A 470 4.14 -15.51 -2.62
C GLY A 470 5.09 -14.48 -2.03
N ILE A 471 5.45 -14.61 -0.74
CA ILE A 471 6.38 -13.69 -0.06
C ILE A 471 7.76 -13.71 -0.73
N ASP A 472 8.34 -14.89 -0.98
CA ASP A 472 9.64 -15.02 -1.66
C ASP A 472 9.63 -14.43 -3.07
N ILE A 473 8.52 -14.65 -3.79
CA ILE A 473 8.33 -14.13 -5.14
C ILE A 473 8.29 -12.60 -5.10
N LEU A 474 7.46 -12.00 -4.24
CA LEU A 474 7.33 -10.55 -4.13
C LEU A 474 8.63 -9.90 -3.62
N ALA A 475 9.32 -10.50 -2.64
CA ALA A 475 10.65 -10.04 -2.19
C ALA A 475 11.69 -10.12 -3.32
N GLY A 476 11.60 -11.13 -4.19
CA GLY A 476 12.35 -11.24 -5.43
C GLY A 476 12.07 -10.11 -6.41
N LEU A 477 10.79 -9.86 -6.69
CA LEU A 477 10.32 -8.86 -7.65
C LEU A 477 10.55 -7.43 -7.19
N ALA A 478 10.54 -7.16 -5.88
CA ALA A 478 10.92 -5.87 -5.31
C ALA A 478 12.36 -5.47 -5.71
N ARG A 479 13.24 -6.42 -6.03
CA ARG A 479 14.60 -6.13 -6.50
C ARG A 479 14.69 -5.80 -7.99
N SER A 480 13.57 -5.84 -8.72
CA SER A 480 13.51 -5.61 -10.16
C SER A 480 14.12 -4.26 -10.59
N MET A 481 14.63 -4.23 -11.81
CA MET A 481 15.07 -2.99 -12.48
C MET A 481 13.92 -2.31 -13.23
N ASN A 482 12.78 -2.98 -13.36
CA ASN A 482 11.55 -2.39 -13.85
C ASN A 482 10.80 -1.73 -12.68
N ARG A 483 10.56 -0.41 -12.80
CA ARG A 483 9.91 0.38 -11.75
C ARG A 483 8.52 -0.14 -11.41
N LEU A 484 7.71 -0.48 -12.42
CA LEU A 484 6.33 -0.93 -12.23
C LEU A 484 6.29 -2.27 -11.50
N VAL A 485 7.14 -3.22 -11.91
CA VAL A 485 7.25 -4.52 -11.21
C VAL A 485 7.66 -4.34 -9.75
N ALA A 486 8.67 -3.49 -9.49
CA ALA A 486 9.13 -3.22 -8.14
C ALA A 486 8.07 -2.51 -7.27
N GLU A 487 7.33 -1.58 -7.87
CA GLU A 487 6.24 -0.84 -7.22
C GLU A 487 5.14 -1.80 -6.75
N GLU A 488 4.63 -2.64 -7.65
CA GLU A 488 3.55 -3.58 -7.35
C GLU A 488 4.00 -4.66 -6.37
N ALA A 489 5.26 -5.10 -6.47
CA ALA A 489 5.84 -6.05 -5.51
C ALA A 489 5.97 -5.45 -4.11
N ALA A 490 6.42 -4.19 -3.99
CA ALA A 490 6.45 -3.48 -2.70
C ALA A 490 5.03 -3.29 -2.13
N GLY A 491 4.03 -3.04 -2.99
CA GLY A 491 2.62 -2.97 -2.59
C GLY A 491 2.10 -4.29 -2.04
N GLY A 492 2.44 -5.41 -2.68
CA GLY A 492 2.11 -6.74 -2.17
C GLY A 492 2.75 -7.03 -0.81
N LEU A 493 4.03 -6.68 -0.64
CA LEU A 493 4.71 -6.81 0.65
C LEU A 493 4.10 -5.90 1.73
N TRP A 494 3.67 -4.70 1.37
CA TRP A 494 2.97 -3.80 2.28
C TRP A 494 1.68 -4.44 2.79
N ASN A 495 0.83 -4.93 1.90
CA ASN A 495 -0.44 -5.55 2.28
C ASN A 495 -0.22 -6.83 3.12
N LEU A 496 0.76 -7.67 2.75
CA LEU A 496 1.10 -8.87 3.52
C LEU A 496 1.64 -8.54 4.92
N SER A 497 2.43 -7.47 5.06
CA SER A 497 3.04 -7.05 6.34
C SER A 497 2.05 -6.53 7.38
N VAL A 498 0.78 -6.32 7.00
CA VAL A 498 -0.32 -6.03 7.94
C VAL A 498 -0.58 -7.23 8.86
N GLY A 499 -0.42 -8.46 8.36
CA GLY A 499 -0.56 -9.68 9.15
C GLY A 499 0.68 -9.96 9.99
N GLU A 500 0.52 -10.06 11.31
CA GLU A 500 1.62 -10.32 12.26
C GLU A 500 2.37 -11.62 11.95
N GLU A 501 1.66 -12.65 11.50
CA GLU A 501 2.22 -13.95 11.13
C GLU A 501 3.13 -13.91 9.90
N HIS A 502 3.00 -12.89 9.03
CA HIS A 502 3.76 -12.79 7.79
C HIS A 502 5.06 -11.98 7.94
N LYS A 503 5.17 -11.11 8.96
CA LYS A 503 6.32 -10.19 9.12
C LYS A 503 7.66 -10.92 9.16
N GLY A 504 7.72 -12.01 9.94
CA GLY A 504 8.92 -12.86 10.03
C GLY A 504 9.30 -13.50 8.69
N ALA A 505 8.33 -14.04 7.96
CA ALA A 505 8.58 -14.63 6.64
C ALA A 505 9.04 -13.58 5.60
N ILE A 506 8.50 -12.36 5.65
CA ILE A 506 8.95 -11.25 4.79
C ILE A 506 10.42 -10.90 5.07
N ALA A 507 10.81 -10.88 6.33
CA ALA A 507 12.18 -10.64 6.74
C ALA A 507 13.12 -11.78 6.27
N GLU A 508 12.75 -13.04 6.53
CA GLU A 508 13.51 -14.23 6.11
C GLU A 508 13.70 -14.32 4.59
N ALA A 509 12.71 -13.90 3.80
CA ALA A 509 12.77 -13.83 2.33
C ALA A 509 13.68 -12.69 1.79
N GLY A 510 14.28 -11.88 2.69
CA GLY A 510 15.08 -10.71 2.35
C GLY A 510 14.25 -9.52 1.87
N GLY A 511 12.96 -9.47 2.22
CA GLY A 511 12.04 -8.39 1.87
C GLY A 511 12.48 -7.05 2.46
N VAL A 512 12.90 -7.02 3.73
CA VAL A 512 13.38 -5.80 4.40
C VAL A 512 14.50 -5.14 3.60
N ARG A 513 15.54 -5.92 3.22
CA ARG A 513 16.67 -5.40 2.45
C ARG A 513 16.23 -4.90 1.07
N ALA A 514 15.34 -5.63 0.40
CA ALA A 514 14.82 -5.22 -0.91
C ALA A 514 14.06 -3.89 -0.85
N LEU A 515 13.23 -3.69 0.18
CA LEU A 515 12.48 -2.46 0.40
C LEU A 515 13.40 -1.26 0.69
N VAL A 516 14.43 -1.45 1.51
CA VAL A 516 15.44 -0.41 1.77
C VAL A 516 16.22 -0.05 0.50
N ASP A 517 16.67 -1.05 -0.26
CA ASP A 517 17.38 -0.83 -1.52
C ASP A 517 16.51 -0.10 -2.56
N LEU A 518 15.18 -0.29 -2.54
CA LEU A 518 14.25 0.44 -3.40
C LEU A 518 14.20 1.93 -3.10
N ILE A 519 14.20 2.30 -1.81
CA ILE A 519 14.20 3.70 -1.39
C ILE A 519 15.43 4.43 -1.95
N PHE A 520 16.61 3.80 -1.87
CA PHE A 520 17.83 4.37 -2.44
C PHE A 520 17.83 4.39 -3.96
N LYS A 521 17.30 3.34 -4.61
CA LYS A 521 17.28 3.23 -6.07
C LYS A 521 16.37 4.28 -6.72
N TRP A 522 15.24 4.61 -6.10
CA TRP A 522 14.20 5.46 -6.67
C TRP A 522 13.97 6.76 -5.90
N SER A 523 15.02 7.29 -5.26
CA SER A 523 14.97 8.49 -4.42
C SER A 523 14.47 9.77 -5.12
N SER A 524 14.26 9.75 -6.43
CA SER A 524 13.68 10.84 -7.22
C SER A 524 12.74 10.32 -8.31
N GLY A 525 11.50 10.81 -8.36
CA GLY A 525 10.54 10.50 -9.45
C GLY A 525 9.92 9.10 -9.38
N GLY A 526 9.83 8.52 -8.19
CA GLY A 526 9.30 7.18 -7.92
C GLY A 526 8.36 7.14 -6.70
N ASP A 527 7.57 8.19 -6.47
CA ASP A 527 6.81 8.41 -5.23
C ASP A 527 5.94 7.19 -4.85
N GLY A 528 5.26 6.56 -5.82
CA GLY A 528 4.47 5.34 -5.58
C GLY A 528 5.28 4.11 -5.14
N VAL A 529 6.55 4.00 -5.55
CA VAL A 529 7.47 2.96 -5.05
C VAL A 529 7.92 3.30 -3.63
N LEU A 530 8.26 4.57 -3.39
CA LEU A 530 8.76 5.03 -2.11
C LEU A 530 7.71 4.90 -1.01
N GLU A 531 6.47 5.26 -1.31
CA GLU A 531 5.34 5.14 -0.39
C GLU A 531 5.08 3.69 -0.01
N ARG A 532 4.97 2.79 -1.00
CA ARG A 532 4.76 1.37 -0.74
C ARG A 532 5.91 0.73 0.04
N ALA A 533 7.15 1.12 -0.26
CA ALA A 533 8.31 0.62 0.45
C ALA A 533 8.35 1.11 1.90
N ALA A 534 8.12 2.41 2.12
CA ALA A 534 8.07 2.99 3.47
C ALA A 534 6.89 2.42 4.28
N GLY A 535 5.72 2.22 3.66
CA GLY A 535 4.54 1.66 4.31
C GLY A 535 4.74 0.22 4.77
N ALA A 536 5.37 -0.62 3.94
CA ALA A 536 5.78 -1.97 4.31
C ALA A 536 6.81 -1.97 5.44
N LEU A 537 7.85 -1.12 5.35
CA LEU A 537 8.86 -0.98 6.41
C LEU A 537 8.25 -0.49 7.73
N ALA A 538 7.26 0.40 7.69
CA ALA A 538 6.57 0.87 8.88
C ALA A 538 5.81 -0.26 9.59
N ASN A 539 5.12 -1.13 8.83
CA ASN A 539 4.43 -2.30 9.39
C ASN A 539 5.43 -3.31 9.98
N LEU A 540 6.53 -3.57 9.27
CA LEU A 540 7.60 -4.46 9.75
C LEU A 540 8.28 -3.89 11.00
N ALA A 541 8.50 -2.58 11.08
CA ALA A 541 9.09 -1.92 12.24
C ALA A 541 8.22 -1.98 13.51
N ALA A 542 6.93 -2.32 13.40
CA ALA A 542 6.07 -2.52 14.55
C ALA A 542 6.34 -3.84 15.30
N ASP A 543 7.00 -4.82 14.67
CA ASP A 543 7.47 -6.06 15.32
C ASP A 543 8.90 -5.89 15.85
N ASP A 544 9.15 -6.28 17.09
CA ASP A 544 10.44 -6.12 17.78
C ASP A 544 11.62 -6.72 16.98
N ARG A 545 11.46 -7.93 16.44
CA ARG A 545 12.53 -8.64 15.71
C ARG A 545 12.78 -7.97 14.36
N CYS A 546 11.72 -7.73 13.60
CA CYS A 546 11.78 -7.11 12.28
C CYS A 546 12.31 -5.67 12.37
N SER A 547 11.97 -4.91 13.42
CA SER A 547 12.49 -3.56 13.65
C SER A 547 14.02 -3.52 13.72
N THR A 548 14.64 -4.53 14.33
CA THR A 548 16.10 -4.65 14.41
C THR A 548 16.70 -4.90 13.03
N GLU A 549 16.07 -5.75 12.22
CA GLU A 549 16.51 -6.01 10.85
C GLU A 549 16.37 -4.78 9.95
N VAL A 550 15.26 -4.03 10.07
CA VAL A 550 15.06 -2.76 9.35
C VAL A 550 16.20 -1.79 9.64
N ALA A 551 16.59 -1.64 10.91
CA ALA A 551 17.72 -0.80 11.29
C ALA A 551 19.05 -1.31 10.72
N LEU A 552 19.35 -2.61 10.86
CA LEU A 552 20.59 -3.23 10.35
C LEU A 552 20.71 -3.17 8.82
N ALA A 553 19.58 -3.20 8.10
CA ALA A 553 19.55 -3.08 6.65
C ALA A 553 19.87 -1.66 6.14
N GLY A 554 19.94 -0.66 7.03
CA GLY A 554 20.11 0.76 6.69
C GLY A 554 18.78 1.51 6.56
N GLY A 555 17.68 0.95 7.08
CA GLY A 555 16.34 1.52 6.99
C GLY A 555 16.19 2.87 7.68
N VAL A 556 16.87 3.10 8.81
CA VAL A 556 16.85 4.40 9.52
C VAL A 556 17.30 5.53 8.57
N HIS A 557 18.49 5.39 7.97
CA HIS A 557 19.00 6.38 7.02
C HIS A 557 18.08 6.58 5.81
N ALA A 558 17.55 5.49 5.24
CA ALA A 558 16.63 5.54 4.11
C ALA A 558 15.34 6.31 4.44
N LEU A 559 14.74 6.05 5.60
CA LEU A 559 13.50 6.70 6.05
C LEU A 559 13.72 8.17 6.41
N VAL A 560 14.85 8.52 7.04
CA VAL A 560 15.22 9.93 7.29
C VAL A 560 15.42 10.69 5.98
N MET A 561 16.06 10.08 4.98
CA MET A 561 16.17 10.68 3.64
C MET A 561 14.81 10.98 3.01
N LEU A 562 13.83 10.08 3.16
CA LEU A 562 12.46 10.28 2.66
C LEU A 562 11.74 11.39 3.41
N ALA A 563 11.75 11.35 4.75
CA ALA A 563 11.12 12.37 5.60
C ALA A 563 11.64 13.78 5.29
N ARG A 564 12.94 13.90 4.99
CA ARG A 564 13.61 15.19 4.73
C ARG A 564 13.42 15.72 3.31
N ASN A 565 13.51 14.84 2.30
CA ASN A 565 13.66 15.27 0.91
C ASN A 565 12.42 15.05 0.04
N CYS A 566 11.52 14.13 0.43
CA CYS A 566 10.30 13.90 -0.33
C CYS A 566 9.29 15.01 -0.06
N LYS A 567 8.44 15.31 -1.05
CA LYS A 567 7.35 16.30 -0.95
C LYS A 567 5.96 15.67 -1.01
N PHE A 568 5.89 14.37 -1.22
CA PHE A 568 4.64 13.65 -1.37
C PHE A 568 4.15 13.22 0.00
N GLU A 569 2.91 13.58 0.34
CA GLU A 569 2.36 13.42 1.70
C GLU A 569 2.39 11.96 2.15
N GLY A 570 1.97 11.02 1.29
CA GLY A 570 1.93 9.60 1.62
C GLY A 570 3.32 9.05 1.96
N VAL A 571 4.35 9.44 1.20
CA VAL A 571 5.74 9.03 1.47
C VAL A 571 6.23 9.59 2.81
N GLN A 572 5.95 10.87 3.09
CA GLN A 572 6.36 11.50 4.34
C GLN A 572 5.64 10.88 5.56
N GLU A 573 4.35 10.60 5.44
CA GLU A 573 3.55 9.95 6.48
C GLU A 573 4.10 8.56 6.77
N GLN A 574 4.28 7.70 5.75
CA GLN A 574 4.79 6.35 5.94
C GLN A 574 6.23 6.34 6.49
N ALA A 575 7.06 7.30 6.06
CA ALA A 575 8.42 7.43 6.58
C ALA A 575 8.44 7.84 8.07
N ALA A 576 7.63 8.83 8.46
CA ALA A 576 7.49 9.25 9.84
C ALA A 576 6.92 8.13 10.73
N ARG A 577 5.92 7.39 10.22
CA ARG A 577 5.33 6.23 10.90
C ARG A 577 6.35 5.13 11.14
N ALA A 578 7.18 4.83 10.14
CA ALA A 578 8.25 3.85 10.28
C ALA A 578 9.28 4.28 11.34
N LEU A 579 9.69 5.55 11.34
CA LEU A 579 10.60 6.10 12.36
C LEU A 579 9.98 6.06 13.76
N ALA A 580 8.68 6.34 13.89
CA ALA A 580 7.95 6.24 15.15
C ALA A 580 7.95 4.80 15.68
N ASN A 581 7.66 3.82 14.82
CA ASN A 581 7.65 2.40 15.18
C ASN A 581 9.05 1.89 15.55
N LEU A 582 10.09 2.30 14.81
CA LEU A 582 11.48 2.00 15.17
C LEU A 582 11.86 2.53 16.56
N ALA A 583 11.34 3.69 16.94
CA ALA A 583 11.62 4.30 18.26
C ALA A 583 10.74 3.76 19.41
N ALA A 584 9.68 3.00 19.13
CA ALA A 584 8.67 2.59 20.12
C ALA A 584 9.11 1.46 21.07
N HIS A 585 10.21 0.79 20.75
CA HIS A 585 10.63 -0.47 21.38
C HIS A 585 11.38 -0.33 22.73
N GLY A 586 11.51 0.89 23.24
CA GLY A 586 12.14 1.16 24.55
C GLY A 586 13.56 0.58 24.64
N ASP A 587 13.86 -0.13 25.73
CA ASP A 587 15.17 -0.76 25.99
C ASP A 587 15.36 -2.12 25.29
N SER A 588 14.38 -2.60 24.49
CA SER A 588 14.50 -3.93 23.86
C SER A 588 15.55 -3.95 22.74
N ASN A 589 15.83 -2.79 22.13
CA ASN A 589 16.88 -2.62 21.13
C ASN A 589 17.46 -1.19 21.17
N THR A 590 18.39 -0.89 20.26
CA THR A 590 19.07 0.42 20.20
C THR A 590 18.47 1.36 19.14
N ASN A 591 17.32 1.02 18.55
CA ASN A 591 16.75 1.74 17.42
C ASN A 591 16.33 3.17 17.78
N ASN A 592 15.79 3.39 18.98
CA ASN A 592 15.45 4.73 19.47
C ASN A 592 16.67 5.66 19.45
N SER A 593 17.80 5.18 19.98
CA SER A 593 19.08 5.91 19.96
C SER A 593 19.62 6.05 18.54
N ALA A 594 19.46 5.04 17.68
CA ALA A 594 19.93 5.09 16.29
C ALA A 594 19.17 6.15 15.48
N VAL A 595 17.85 6.21 15.60
CA VAL A 595 17.01 7.23 14.94
C VAL A 595 17.36 8.62 15.43
N GLY A 596 17.49 8.83 16.74
CA GLY A 596 17.81 10.14 17.30
C GLY A 596 19.22 10.65 16.97
N GLN A 597 20.16 9.76 16.65
CA GLN A 597 21.52 10.11 16.25
C GLN A 597 21.71 10.24 14.73
N GLU A 598 20.72 9.80 13.94
CA GLU A 598 20.79 9.91 12.48
C GLU A 598 20.75 11.39 12.06
N ALA A 599 21.68 11.77 11.20
CA ALA A 599 21.89 13.17 10.85
C ALA A 599 20.68 13.79 10.15
N GLY A 600 20.08 14.82 10.75
CA GLY A 600 18.92 15.51 10.20
C GLY A 600 17.57 14.83 10.52
N ALA A 601 17.56 13.75 11.31
CA ALA A 601 16.33 13.03 11.65
C ALA A 601 15.38 13.90 12.49
N LEU A 602 15.89 14.49 13.56
CA LEU A 602 15.10 15.30 14.49
C LEU A 602 14.62 16.59 13.82
N GLU A 603 15.48 17.26 13.06
CA GLU A 603 15.11 18.46 12.30
C GLU A 603 14.03 18.16 11.26
N ALA A 604 14.12 17.02 10.57
CA ALA A 604 13.09 16.60 9.61
C ALA A 604 11.75 16.34 10.33
N LEU A 605 11.75 15.59 11.43
CA LEU A 605 10.53 15.31 12.19
C LEU A 605 9.89 16.60 12.75
N VAL A 606 10.69 17.52 13.29
CA VAL A 606 10.23 18.84 13.74
C VAL A 606 9.68 19.68 12.60
N GLN A 607 10.26 19.61 11.40
CA GLN A 607 9.72 20.28 10.22
C GLN A 607 8.37 19.67 9.81
N LEU A 608 8.22 18.35 9.86
CA LEU A 608 7.01 17.64 9.47
C LEU A 608 5.81 17.92 10.38
N THR A 609 6.01 18.35 11.63
CA THR A 609 4.90 18.82 12.50
C THR A 609 4.20 20.07 11.96
N HIS A 610 4.80 20.78 11.00
CA HIS A 610 4.22 21.93 10.31
C HIS A 610 3.63 21.59 8.93
N SER A 611 3.58 20.30 8.57
CA SER A 611 2.98 19.85 7.31
C SER A 611 1.51 20.30 7.20
N PRO A 612 1.00 20.66 6.01
CA PRO A 612 -0.43 20.91 5.84
C PRO A 612 -1.28 19.64 6.04
N HIS A 613 -0.67 18.46 5.92
CA HIS A 613 -1.34 17.16 5.98
C HIS A 613 -1.38 16.60 7.41
N GLU A 614 -2.56 16.23 7.87
CA GLU A 614 -2.80 15.81 9.26
C GLU A 614 -2.07 14.52 9.63
N GLY A 615 -2.13 13.49 8.77
CA GLY A 615 -1.45 12.21 8.99
C GLY A 615 0.07 12.37 9.16
N VAL A 616 0.69 13.19 8.30
CA VAL A 616 2.12 13.54 8.42
C VAL A 616 2.45 14.18 9.77
N ARG A 617 1.64 15.14 10.25
CA ARG A 617 1.86 15.78 11.55
C ARG A 617 1.71 14.77 12.71
N GLN A 618 0.73 13.88 12.61
CA GLN A 618 0.44 12.87 13.63
C GLN A 618 1.63 11.93 13.80
N GLU A 619 2.11 11.36 12.70
CA GLU A 619 3.21 10.40 12.74
C GLU A 619 4.54 11.06 13.14
N ALA A 620 4.76 12.31 12.72
CA ALA A 620 5.93 13.08 13.15
C ALA A 620 5.92 13.37 14.66
N ALA A 621 4.79 13.82 15.21
CA ALA A 621 4.64 14.04 16.65
C ALA A 621 4.78 12.71 17.42
N GLY A 622 4.22 11.62 16.88
CA GLY A 622 4.37 10.28 17.45
C GLY A 622 5.82 9.81 17.50
N ALA A 623 6.60 10.05 16.43
CA ALA A 623 8.02 9.74 16.42
C ALA A 623 8.79 10.56 17.47
N LEU A 624 8.54 11.87 17.57
CA LEU A 624 9.16 12.74 18.57
C LEU A 624 8.82 12.32 19.99
N TRP A 625 7.57 11.89 20.23
CA TRP A 625 7.16 11.33 21.51
C TRP A 625 7.98 10.08 21.86
N ASN A 626 8.05 9.10 20.97
CA ASN A 626 8.82 7.89 21.23
C ASN A 626 10.32 8.19 21.42
N LEU A 627 10.89 9.10 20.64
CA LEU A 627 12.30 9.48 20.78
C LEU A 627 12.61 10.20 22.09
N SER A 628 11.63 10.90 22.69
CA SER A 628 11.81 11.64 23.94
C SER A 628 12.03 10.76 25.20
N PHE A 629 11.87 9.43 25.06
CA PHE A 629 12.20 8.48 26.13
C PHE A 629 13.72 8.33 26.36
N ASP A 630 14.59 8.72 25.40
CA ASP A 630 16.04 8.87 25.60
C ASP A 630 16.37 10.34 25.96
N ASP A 631 17.15 10.54 27.03
CA ASP A 631 17.46 11.88 27.55
C ASP A 631 18.28 12.73 26.56
N ARG A 632 19.21 12.12 25.80
CA ARG A 632 20.02 12.84 24.79
C ARG A 632 19.16 13.25 23.61
N ASN A 633 18.25 12.36 23.18
CA ASN A 633 17.28 12.67 22.14
C ASN A 633 16.36 13.82 22.58
N ARG A 634 15.92 13.84 23.84
CA ARG A 634 15.08 14.92 24.39
C ARG A 634 15.76 16.29 24.29
N GLU A 635 17.04 16.38 24.64
CA GLU A 635 17.83 17.61 24.52
C GLU A 635 18.04 18.00 23.06
N ALA A 636 18.33 17.03 22.18
CA ALA A 636 18.52 17.27 20.76
C ALA A 636 17.23 17.73 20.05
N ILE A 637 16.07 17.16 20.42
CA ILE A 637 14.75 17.62 19.92
C ILE A 637 14.52 19.08 20.31
N ALA A 638 14.81 19.46 21.56
CA ALA A 638 14.69 20.84 22.00
C ALA A 638 15.65 21.77 21.25
N ALA A 639 16.91 21.35 21.04
CA ALA A 639 17.89 22.12 20.27
C ALA A 639 17.48 22.31 18.79
N ALA A 640 16.71 21.37 18.23
CA ALA A 640 16.16 21.47 16.88
C ALA A 640 14.88 22.35 16.79
N GLY A 641 14.44 22.97 17.89
CA GLY A 641 13.21 23.79 17.94
C GLY A 641 11.93 22.99 18.10
N GLY A 642 12.03 21.74 18.59
CA GLY A 642 10.88 20.85 18.76
C GLY A 642 9.87 21.32 19.81
N VAL A 643 10.32 22.07 20.83
CA VAL A 643 9.42 22.61 21.87
C VAL A 643 8.46 23.64 21.26
N GLU A 644 8.98 24.61 20.51
CA GLU A 644 8.17 25.62 19.82
C GLU A 644 7.21 24.96 18.83
N ALA A 645 7.72 24.02 18.03
CA ALA A 645 6.96 23.31 17.02
C ALA A 645 5.77 22.51 17.59
N LEU A 646 6.00 21.76 18.68
CA LEU A 646 4.97 20.94 19.31
C LEU A 646 3.95 21.78 20.09
N VAL A 647 4.36 22.91 20.69
CA VAL A 647 3.43 23.86 21.30
C VAL A 647 2.52 24.48 20.23
N ALA A 648 3.07 24.90 19.08
CA ALA A 648 2.28 25.40 17.96
C ALA A 648 1.33 24.31 17.41
N LEU A 649 1.79 23.06 17.34
CA LEU A 649 0.96 21.93 16.95
C LEU A 649 -0.23 21.74 17.91
N ALA A 650 0.04 21.69 19.22
CA ALA A 650 -0.99 21.56 20.26
C ALA A 650 -2.02 22.71 20.21
N GLN A 651 -1.57 23.93 19.90
CA GLN A 651 -2.45 25.10 19.70
C GLN A 651 -3.37 24.93 18.48
N SER A 652 -2.83 24.43 17.37
CA SER A 652 -3.57 24.32 16.10
C SER A 652 -4.45 23.08 15.99
N CYS A 653 -4.18 22.01 16.77
CA CYS A 653 -4.85 20.72 16.63
C CYS A 653 -6.13 20.55 17.46
N SER A 654 -6.67 21.61 18.09
CA SER A 654 -7.86 21.50 18.96
C SER A 654 -9.11 20.96 18.26
N ASN A 655 -9.20 21.10 16.93
CA ASN A 655 -10.29 20.56 16.09
C ASN A 655 -9.84 19.40 15.18
N ALA A 656 -8.60 18.91 15.33
CA ALA A 656 -8.07 17.78 14.57
C ALA A 656 -8.53 16.43 15.14
N SER A 657 -8.12 15.33 14.52
CA SER A 657 -8.39 13.98 15.04
C SER A 657 -7.83 13.78 16.46
N PRO A 658 -8.48 12.93 17.29
CA PRO A 658 -7.95 12.53 18.59
C PRO A 658 -6.53 11.98 18.52
N GLY A 659 -6.19 11.25 17.45
CA GLY A 659 -4.84 10.71 17.24
C GLY A 659 -3.78 11.81 17.15
N LEU A 660 -3.99 12.85 16.35
CA LEU A 660 -3.04 13.98 16.30
C LEU A 660 -2.95 14.71 17.66
N GLN A 661 -4.07 14.91 18.33
CA GLN A 661 -4.12 15.57 19.63
C GLN A 661 -3.31 14.80 20.69
N GLU A 662 -3.53 13.49 20.75
CA GLU A 662 -2.81 12.58 21.64
C GLU A 662 -1.30 12.62 21.35
N ARG A 663 -0.88 12.47 20.09
CA ARG A 663 0.55 12.47 19.74
C ARG A 663 1.22 13.82 20.05
N ALA A 664 0.52 14.94 19.85
CA ALA A 664 1.04 16.26 20.19
C ALA A 664 1.19 16.44 21.72
N ALA A 665 0.16 16.08 22.51
CA ALA A 665 0.20 16.14 23.97
C ALA A 665 1.24 15.16 24.55
N GLY A 666 1.30 13.94 24.01
CA GLY A 666 2.26 12.91 24.38
C GLY A 666 3.71 13.33 24.11
N ALA A 667 4.00 13.95 22.97
CA ALA A 667 5.32 14.48 22.68
C ALA A 667 5.72 15.59 23.67
N LEU A 668 4.82 16.52 23.99
CA LEU A 668 5.06 17.54 25.03
C LEU A 668 5.24 16.91 26.41
N TRP A 669 4.48 15.86 26.73
CA TRP A 669 4.62 15.12 27.98
C TRP A 669 6.02 14.49 28.08
N GLY A 670 6.48 13.78 27.05
CA GLY A 670 7.80 13.18 27.03
C GLY A 670 8.95 14.20 27.10
N LEU A 671 8.81 15.36 26.43
CA LEU A 671 9.78 16.45 26.54
C LEU A 671 9.77 17.12 27.93
N SER A 672 8.61 17.23 28.58
CA SER A 672 8.46 17.91 29.88
C SER A 672 9.11 17.20 31.06
N VAL A 673 9.60 15.96 30.87
CA VAL A 673 10.39 15.23 31.89
C VAL A 673 11.71 15.96 32.18
N SER A 674 12.29 16.66 31.19
CA SER A 674 13.44 17.54 31.42
C SER A 674 12.98 18.87 32.02
N GLU A 675 13.65 19.32 33.09
CA GLU A 675 13.36 20.60 33.75
C GLU A 675 13.50 21.79 32.78
N ALA A 676 14.56 21.82 31.97
CA ALA A 676 14.79 22.89 31.00
C ALA A 676 13.65 22.97 29.97
N ASN A 677 13.22 21.82 29.46
CA ASN A 677 12.14 21.74 28.49
C ASN A 677 10.78 22.05 29.12
N SER A 678 10.53 21.59 30.35
CA SER A 678 9.32 21.95 31.12
C SER A 678 9.18 23.46 31.23
N ILE A 679 10.25 24.17 31.61
CA ILE A 679 10.27 25.63 31.68
C ILE A 679 10.01 26.25 30.30
N ALA A 680 10.69 25.76 29.25
CA ALA A 680 10.53 26.25 27.89
C ALA A 680 9.10 26.09 27.36
N ILE A 681 8.47 24.91 27.54
CA ILE A 681 7.07 24.66 27.14
C ILE A 681 6.13 25.70 27.76
N GLY A 682 6.29 25.99 29.05
CA GLY A 682 5.48 27.01 29.71
C GLY A 682 5.77 28.43 29.22
N GLN A 683 7.02 28.77 28.91
CA GLN A 683 7.38 30.07 28.36
C GLN A 683 6.85 30.29 26.93
N GLN A 684 6.76 29.23 26.14
CA GLN A 684 6.21 29.27 24.78
C GLN A 684 4.67 29.23 24.74
N GLY A 685 3.99 29.23 25.90
CA GLY A 685 2.52 29.23 25.96
C GLY A 685 1.90 27.85 25.71
N GLY A 686 2.60 26.77 26.06
CA GLY A 686 2.10 25.40 25.93
C GLY A 686 1.06 24.98 26.98
N VAL A 687 0.86 25.75 28.04
CA VAL A 687 -0.08 25.41 29.13
C VAL A 687 -1.54 25.46 28.68
N ALA A 688 -1.98 26.54 28.04
CA ALA A 688 -3.39 26.71 27.63
C ALA A 688 -3.86 25.63 26.64
N PRO A 689 -3.08 25.26 25.61
CA PRO A 689 -3.41 24.15 24.71
C PRO A 689 -3.54 22.82 25.45
N LEU A 690 -2.61 22.51 26.37
CA LEU A 690 -2.68 21.28 27.17
C LEU A 690 -3.92 21.26 28.09
N ILE A 691 -4.32 22.41 28.65
CA ILE A 691 -5.58 22.51 29.41
C ILE A 691 -6.79 22.26 28.51
N ALA A 692 -6.77 22.75 27.26
CA ALA A 692 -7.85 22.49 26.31
C ALA A 692 -7.92 21.01 25.93
N LEU A 693 -6.78 20.36 25.65
CA LEU A 693 -6.70 18.92 25.36
C LEU A 693 -7.10 18.06 26.57
N ALA A 694 -6.78 18.49 27.79
CA ALA A 694 -7.23 17.84 29.03
C ALA A 694 -8.76 17.89 29.24
N ARG A 695 -9.49 18.68 28.44
CA ARG A 695 -10.97 18.71 28.43
C ARG A 695 -11.56 17.88 27.28
N SER A 696 -10.73 17.19 26.50
CA SER A 696 -11.20 16.30 25.43
C SER A 696 -12.02 15.14 26.01
N ASP A 697 -13.04 14.73 25.28
CA ASP A 697 -13.84 13.54 25.60
C ASP A 697 -13.09 12.24 25.25
N ALA A 698 -12.01 12.32 24.46
CA ALA A 698 -11.16 11.18 24.14
C ALA A 698 -10.21 10.86 25.31
N GLU A 699 -10.25 9.61 25.78
CA GLU A 699 -9.49 9.12 26.94
C GLU A 699 -7.98 9.33 26.78
N ASP A 700 -7.40 8.85 25.68
CA ASP A 700 -5.97 8.93 25.43
C ASP A 700 -5.46 10.38 25.32
N VAL A 701 -6.29 11.28 24.76
CA VAL A 701 -5.96 12.71 24.62
C VAL A 701 -5.90 13.38 25.98
N HIS A 702 -6.93 13.22 26.81
CA HIS A 702 -6.91 13.88 28.12
C HIS A 702 -5.92 13.23 29.09
N GLU A 703 -5.57 11.97 28.90
CA GLU A 703 -4.56 11.28 29.71
C GLU A 703 -3.17 11.84 29.42
N THR A 704 -2.76 11.88 28.15
CA THR A 704 -1.47 12.43 27.74
C THR A 704 -1.35 13.92 28.10
N ALA A 705 -2.43 14.70 27.95
CA ALA A 705 -2.46 16.09 28.38
C ALA A 705 -2.34 16.25 29.91
N ALA A 706 -3.00 15.39 30.70
CA ALA A 706 -2.87 15.38 32.16
C ALA A 706 -1.44 15.02 32.59
N GLY A 707 -0.79 14.07 31.89
CA GLY A 707 0.61 13.71 32.11
C GLY A 707 1.56 14.87 31.87
N ALA A 708 1.38 15.60 30.76
CA ALA A 708 2.15 16.81 30.48
C ALA A 708 1.94 17.87 31.56
N LEU A 709 0.68 18.14 31.95
CA LEU A 709 0.36 19.12 32.99
C LEU A 709 0.93 18.73 34.36
N TRP A 710 0.98 17.45 34.68
CA TRP A 710 1.62 16.95 35.90
C TRP A 710 3.12 17.28 35.94
N ASN A 711 3.84 16.98 34.86
CA ASN A 711 5.27 17.31 34.76
C ASN A 711 5.51 18.82 34.77
N LEU A 712 4.68 19.60 34.07
CA LEU A 712 4.78 21.06 34.06
C LEU A 712 4.52 21.66 35.45
N ALA A 713 3.55 21.14 36.20
CA ALA A 713 3.25 21.56 37.57
C ALA A 713 4.41 21.31 38.55
N PHE A 714 5.41 20.51 38.17
CA PHE A 714 6.61 20.36 38.98
C PHE A 714 7.35 21.69 39.13
N ASN A 715 7.41 22.51 38.08
CA ASN A 715 8.01 23.84 38.15
C ASN A 715 7.01 24.87 38.74
N PRO A 716 7.37 25.63 39.79
CA PRO A 716 6.46 26.59 40.42
C PRO A 716 5.91 27.68 39.47
N GLY A 717 6.71 28.16 38.52
CA GLY A 717 6.28 29.17 37.56
C GLY A 717 5.24 28.63 36.58
N ASN A 718 5.41 27.39 36.12
CA ASN A 718 4.40 26.70 35.32
C ASN A 718 3.16 26.33 36.12
N ALA A 719 3.30 25.92 37.39
CA ALA A 719 2.17 25.68 38.28
C ALA A 719 1.29 26.94 38.41
N LEU A 720 1.90 28.12 38.55
CA LEU A 720 1.18 29.38 38.57
C LEU A 720 0.43 29.65 37.25
N ARG A 721 1.09 29.45 36.11
CA ARG A 721 0.44 29.57 34.77
C ARG A 721 -0.77 28.64 34.63
N ILE A 722 -0.65 27.38 35.09
CA ILE A 722 -1.77 26.42 35.07
C ILE A 722 -2.96 26.95 35.89
N VAL A 723 -2.72 27.61 37.03
CA VAL A 723 -3.80 28.25 37.80
C VAL A 723 -4.40 29.42 37.02
N GLU A 724 -3.57 30.33 36.52
CA GLU A 724 -3.99 31.57 35.84
C GLU A 724 -4.78 31.32 34.55
N GLU A 725 -4.47 30.24 33.84
CA GLU A 725 -5.12 29.84 32.59
C GLU A 725 -6.33 28.92 32.81
N GLY A 726 -6.73 28.69 34.07
CA GLY A 726 -7.95 27.93 34.39
C GLY A 726 -7.79 26.41 34.26
N GLY A 727 -6.58 25.90 34.54
CA GLY A 727 -6.28 24.47 34.55
C GLY A 727 -6.84 23.73 35.77
N VAL A 728 -7.00 24.40 36.91
CA VAL A 728 -7.54 23.75 38.14
C VAL A 728 -8.93 23.15 37.93
N PRO A 729 -9.93 23.86 37.36
CA PRO A 729 -11.22 23.24 37.04
C PRO A 729 -11.12 22.05 36.08
N ALA A 730 -10.21 22.10 35.10
CA ALA A 730 -10.03 21.02 34.12
C ALA A 730 -9.45 19.75 34.79
N LEU A 731 -8.39 19.91 35.58
CA LEU A 731 -7.77 18.80 36.32
C LEU A 731 -8.73 18.23 37.38
N VAL A 732 -9.49 19.09 38.06
CA VAL A 732 -10.54 18.68 39.00
C VAL A 732 -11.61 17.86 38.29
N HIS A 733 -12.07 18.30 37.11
CA HIS A 733 -13.02 17.56 36.29
C HIS A 733 -12.49 16.16 35.97
N LEU A 734 -11.24 16.05 35.51
CA LEU A 734 -10.61 14.76 35.23
C LEU A 734 -10.57 13.83 36.46
N CYS A 735 -10.26 14.34 37.66
CA CYS A 735 -10.19 13.52 38.88
C CYS A 735 -11.47 12.72 39.19
N TYR A 736 -12.65 13.20 38.81
CA TYR A 736 -13.92 12.50 39.07
C TYR A 736 -14.67 12.02 37.81
N ALA A 737 -14.49 12.66 36.66
CA ALA A 737 -15.26 12.36 35.45
C ALA A 737 -14.54 11.40 34.48
N SER A 738 -13.20 11.35 34.49
CA SER A 738 -12.46 10.47 33.58
C SER A 738 -12.65 9.00 33.97
N VAL A 739 -12.76 8.14 32.97
CA VAL A 739 -12.77 6.68 33.14
C VAL A 739 -11.36 6.11 33.32
N SER A 740 -10.34 6.79 32.78
CA SER A 740 -8.94 6.42 32.96
C SER A 740 -8.50 6.65 34.41
N LYS A 741 -8.11 5.57 35.08
CA LYS A 741 -7.48 5.65 36.41
C LYS A 741 -6.18 6.45 36.36
N MET A 742 -5.48 6.36 35.24
CA MET A 742 -4.18 6.99 35.05
C MET A 742 -4.33 8.51 34.86
N ALA A 743 -5.27 8.96 34.02
CA ALA A 743 -5.59 10.39 33.87
C ALA A 743 -6.02 11.01 35.21
N ARG A 744 -6.87 10.31 35.97
CA ARG A 744 -7.29 10.73 37.33
C ARG A 744 -6.10 10.86 38.27
N PHE A 745 -5.18 9.89 38.21
CA PHE A 745 -3.95 9.88 39.01
C PHE A 745 -3.05 11.05 38.67
N MET A 746 -2.68 11.22 37.39
CA MET A 746 -1.86 12.33 36.92
C MET A 746 -2.47 13.69 37.26
N ALA A 747 -3.80 13.86 37.08
CA ALA A 747 -4.48 15.09 37.45
C ALA A 747 -4.42 15.38 38.96
N ALA A 748 -4.58 14.36 39.80
CA ALA A 748 -4.44 14.51 41.25
C ALA A 748 -3.01 14.87 41.66
N LEU A 749 -1.99 14.28 41.00
CA LEU A 749 -0.58 14.62 41.25
C LEU A 749 -0.23 16.03 40.79
N ALA A 750 -0.75 16.47 39.64
CA ALA A 750 -0.60 17.84 39.16
C ALA A 750 -1.16 18.85 40.18
N LEU A 751 -2.41 18.63 40.64
CA LEU A 751 -3.03 19.45 41.68
C LEU A 751 -2.25 19.42 43.00
N ALA A 752 -1.69 18.27 43.38
CA ALA A 752 -0.87 18.15 44.58
C ALA A 752 0.42 18.99 44.46
N TYR A 753 1.13 18.92 43.32
CA TYR A 753 2.31 19.75 43.06
C TYR A 753 1.99 21.24 43.04
N MET A 754 0.84 21.65 42.49
CA MET A 754 0.45 23.05 42.47
C MET A 754 0.25 23.61 43.89
N PHE A 755 -0.33 22.82 44.81
CA PHE A 755 -0.76 23.31 46.13
C PHE A 755 0.05 22.76 47.31
N ASP A 756 1.26 22.22 47.08
CA ASP A 756 2.15 21.72 48.15
C ASP A 756 2.89 22.83 48.93
N GLY A 757 2.77 24.07 48.48
CA GLY A 757 3.33 25.27 49.11
C GLY A 757 4.45 25.94 48.30
N ARG A 758 5.08 25.23 47.36
CA ARG A 758 6.23 25.79 46.60
C ARG A 758 5.84 26.85 45.58
N MET A 759 4.64 26.75 45.01
CA MET A 759 4.08 27.78 44.12
C MET A 759 3.88 29.12 44.86
N ASP A 760 3.55 29.06 46.15
CA ASP A 760 3.28 30.25 46.97
C ASP A 760 4.55 31.09 47.19
N GLU A 761 5.74 30.48 47.11
CA GLU A 761 7.04 31.16 47.19
C GLU A 761 7.35 31.99 45.94
N CYS A 762 6.82 31.59 44.77
CA CYS A 762 6.98 32.33 43.51
C CYS A 762 5.88 33.37 43.29
N ALA A 763 4.73 33.24 43.94
CA ALA A 763 3.66 34.23 43.95
C ALA A 763 4.02 35.40 44.90
N LEU A 764 4.98 36.25 44.52
CA LEU A 764 5.37 37.40 45.35
C LEU A 764 4.22 38.41 45.54
N PRO A 765 4.00 38.93 46.77
CA PRO A 765 3.06 40.01 47.03
C PRO A 765 3.72 41.37 46.68
N GLY A 766 3.66 41.80 45.42
CA GLY A 766 4.21 43.12 45.08
C GLY A 766 4.47 43.42 43.60
N SER A 767 3.44 43.41 42.76
CA SER A 767 3.41 44.27 41.56
C SER A 767 2.00 44.80 41.37
N SER A 768 1.68 45.88 42.08
CA SER A 768 0.54 46.73 41.77
C SER A 768 0.78 47.43 40.44
N SER A 769 0.19 46.89 39.37
CA SER A 769 -0.28 47.70 38.24
C SER A 769 -1.78 47.51 38.16
N GLU A 770 -2.46 48.64 38.20
CA GLU A 770 -3.91 48.83 38.33
C GLU A 770 -4.73 47.97 37.36
N GLY A 771 -5.75 47.30 37.90
CA GLY A 771 -6.70 46.49 37.15
C GLY A 771 -7.56 45.63 38.07
N ILE A 772 -8.61 46.22 38.64
CA ILE A 772 -9.59 45.57 39.50
C ILE A 772 -10.33 44.48 38.71
N SER A 773 -9.94 43.20 38.86
CA SER A 773 -10.84 42.00 38.80
C SER A 773 -10.13 40.61 38.87
N LYS A 774 -9.09 40.35 39.67
CA LYS A 774 -8.47 38.98 39.73
C LYS A 774 -7.98 38.45 41.09
N SER A 775 -8.29 39.09 42.23
CA SER A 775 -7.95 38.54 43.56
C SER A 775 -8.93 37.47 44.08
N VAL A 776 -10.03 37.21 43.35
CA VAL A 776 -10.84 36.01 43.54
C VAL A 776 -10.21 34.89 42.69
N SER A 777 -9.47 33.92 43.26
CA SER A 777 -9.37 32.55 42.70
C SER A 777 -8.39 31.59 43.43
N LEU A 778 -7.20 32.00 43.90
CA LEU A 778 -6.16 31.04 44.36
C LEU A 778 -6.56 30.17 45.57
N ASP A 779 -7.11 30.78 46.63
CA ASP A 779 -7.61 30.01 47.79
C ASP A 779 -8.88 29.20 47.47
N GLY A 780 -9.69 29.66 46.52
CA GLY A 780 -10.83 28.92 46.00
C GLY A 780 -10.37 27.68 45.23
N ALA A 781 -9.40 27.86 44.34
CA ALA A 781 -8.74 26.81 43.56
C ALA A 781 -8.05 25.80 44.47
N ARG A 782 -7.33 26.25 45.51
CA ARG A 782 -6.71 25.38 46.53
C ARG A 782 -7.75 24.51 47.24
N ARG A 783 -8.83 25.11 47.73
CA ARG A 783 -9.91 24.35 48.40
C ARG A 783 -10.56 23.34 47.46
N MET A 784 -10.84 23.74 46.23
CA MET A 784 -11.41 22.86 45.20
C MET A 784 -10.47 21.70 44.87
N ALA A 785 -9.19 21.97 44.66
CA ALA A 785 -8.16 20.97 44.38
C ALA A 785 -8.04 19.96 45.54
N LEU A 786 -7.87 20.43 46.78
CA LEU A 786 -7.74 19.55 47.94
C LEU A 786 -8.99 18.68 48.14
N LYS A 787 -10.19 19.24 48.00
CA LYS A 787 -11.44 18.46 48.10
C LYS A 787 -11.49 17.32 47.07
N ASN A 788 -11.05 17.58 45.83
CA ASN A 788 -11.12 16.57 44.77
C ASN A 788 -9.96 15.56 44.83
N ILE A 789 -8.78 15.96 45.29
CA ILE A 789 -7.70 15.01 45.62
C ILE A 789 -8.17 14.05 46.71
N GLU A 790 -8.84 14.57 47.75
CA GLU A 790 -9.39 13.72 48.82
C GLU A 790 -10.42 12.72 48.28
N ALA A 791 -11.39 13.20 47.48
CA ALA A 791 -12.38 12.34 46.84
C ALA A 791 -11.72 11.27 45.94
N PHE A 792 -10.71 11.65 45.15
CA PHE A 792 -9.93 10.73 44.32
C PHE A 792 -9.28 9.63 45.16
N VAL A 793 -8.54 9.98 46.21
CA VAL A 793 -7.88 8.99 47.09
C VAL A 793 -8.91 8.07 47.76
N GLN A 794 -10.08 8.61 48.13
CA GLN A 794 -11.17 7.81 48.70
C GLN A 794 -11.72 6.77 47.70
N THR A 795 -11.69 7.01 46.39
CA THR A 795 -12.14 6.01 45.41
C THR A 795 -11.29 4.73 45.37
N PHE A 796 -10.05 4.79 45.87
CA PHE A 796 -9.16 3.63 46.02
C PHE A 796 -9.15 3.07 47.46
N SER A 797 -10.02 3.60 48.33
CA SER A 797 -10.07 3.27 49.75
C SER A 797 -11.25 2.36 50.06
N ASP A 798 -11.09 1.06 49.76
CA ASP A 798 -12.12 0.08 50.06
C ASP A 798 -12.38 -0.04 51.59
N PRO A 799 -13.61 0.22 52.08
CA PRO A 799 -13.86 0.26 53.52
C PRO A 799 -13.55 -1.03 54.26
N GLN A 800 -13.81 -2.20 53.63
CA GLN A 800 -13.63 -3.50 54.26
C GLN A 800 -12.15 -3.91 54.32
N ALA A 801 -11.41 -3.71 53.23
CA ALA A 801 -9.97 -3.98 53.17
C ALA A 801 -9.20 -3.03 54.10
N PHE A 802 -9.58 -1.75 54.16
CA PHE A 802 -8.94 -0.76 55.03
C PHE A 802 -9.24 -1.03 56.51
N ALA A 803 -10.46 -1.44 56.87
CA ALA A 803 -10.78 -1.85 58.24
C ALA A 803 -9.96 -3.07 58.68
N SER A 804 -9.82 -4.08 57.81
CA SER A 804 -9.00 -5.26 58.05
C SER A 804 -7.51 -4.91 58.23
N ALA A 805 -6.98 -4.05 57.36
CA ALA A 805 -5.60 -3.56 57.43
C ALA A 805 -5.35 -2.68 58.67
N ALA A 806 -6.33 -1.91 59.10
CA ALA A 806 -6.25 -1.08 60.31
C ALA A 806 -6.20 -1.93 61.59
N ALA A 807 -7.00 -3.01 61.66
CA ALA A 807 -7.16 -3.84 62.85
C ALA A 807 -5.97 -4.79 63.11
N SER A 808 -5.45 -5.44 62.06
CA SER A 808 -4.46 -6.51 62.23
C SER A 808 -3.05 -6.16 61.76
N SER A 809 -2.89 -5.13 60.90
CA SER A 809 -1.65 -4.85 60.16
C SER A 809 -1.01 -6.08 59.49
N ALA A 810 -1.78 -7.16 59.31
CA ALA A 810 -1.27 -8.43 58.82
C ALA A 810 -0.87 -8.30 57.34
N PRO A 811 0.19 -8.99 56.87
CA PRO A 811 0.66 -8.92 55.49
C PRO A 811 -0.46 -9.16 54.47
N ALA A 812 -1.34 -10.13 54.71
CA ALA A 812 -2.47 -10.46 53.82
C ALA A 812 -3.46 -9.30 53.65
N ALA A 813 -3.78 -8.57 54.72
CA ALA A 813 -4.70 -7.43 54.67
C ALA A 813 -4.10 -6.23 53.90
N LEU A 814 -2.79 -6.01 54.02
CA LEU A 814 -2.08 -4.97 53.26
C LEU A 814 -1.95 -5.32 51.77
N VAL A 815 -1.77 -6.60 51.42
CA VAL A 815 -1.81 -7.05 50.02
C VAL A 815 -3.18 -6.79 49.41
N GLN A 816 -4.27 -7.12 50.12
CA GLN A 816 -5.63 -6.88 49.63
C GLN A 816 -5.90 -5.40 49.32
N VAL A 817 -5.39 -4.48 50.16
CA VAL A 817 -5.45 -3.04 49.89
C VAL A 817 -4.60 -2.66 48.67
N THR A 818 -3.39 -3.22 48.56
CA THR A 818 -2.48 -2.94 47.43
C THR A 818 -3.11 -3.34 46.10
N GLU A 819 -3.70 -4.53 46.00
CA GLU A 819 -4.35 -5.00 44.76
C GLU A 819 -5.57 -4.16 44.37
N ARG A 820 -6.39 -3.72 45.34
CA ARG A 820 -7.53 -2.84 45.06
C ARG A 820 -7.12 -1.41 44.68
N ALA A 821 -6.00 -0.94 45.23
CA ALA A 821 -5.45 0.38 45.00
C ALA A 821 -4.58 0.48 43.73
N ARG A 822 -4.17 -0.65 43.14
CA ARG A 822 -3.21 -0.73 42.04
C ARG A 822 -3.72 -0.01 40.79
N ILE A 823 -2.89 0.88 40.26
CA ILE A 823 -2.99 1.43 38.91
C ILE A 823 -1.87 0.76 38.13
N GLN A 824 -2.23 -0.11 37.18
CA GLN A 824 -1.28 -0.99 36.52
C GLN A 824 -0.25 -0.21 35.70
N GLU A 825 -0.71 0.84 35.04
CA GLU A 825 0.03 1.72 34.15
C GLU A 825 1.03 2.61 34.92
N ALA A 826 0.75 2.93 36.18
CA ALA A 826 1.62 3.77 37.01
C ALA A 826 3.00 3.15 37.26
N GLY A 827 3.14 1.83 37.14
CA GLY A 827 4.42 1.13 37.23
C GLY A 827 5.36 1.39 36.03
N HIS A 828 4.84 1.92 34.92
CA HIS A 828 5.62 2.29 33.73
C HIS A 828 6.18 3.72 33.80
N LEU A 829 5.65 4.57 34.69
CA LEU A 829 6.22 5.89 34.90
C LEU A 829 7.60 5.76 35.54
N ARG A 830 8.55 6.57 35.10
CA ARG A 830 9.86 6.68 35.71
C ARG A 830 10.02 8.08 36.30
N CYS A 831 10.11 8.15 37.62
CA CYS A 831 10.32 9.40 38.34
C CYS A 831 11.80 9.65 38.61
N SER A 832 12.20 10.91 38.52
CA SER A 832 13.49 11.42 38.98
C SER A 832 13.59 11.44 40.51
N GLY A 833 14.82 11.55 41.02
CA GLY A 833 15.06 11.71 42.46
C GLY A 833 14.42 12.97 43.03
N ALA A 834 14.28 14.04 42.24
CA ALA A 834 13.64 15.28 42.66
C ALA A 834 12.13 15.12 42.85
N GLU A 835 11.46 14.37 41.98
CA GLU A 835 10.03 14.04 42.08
C GLU A 835 9.74 13.15 43.29
N ILE A 836 10.51 12.06 43.42
CA ILE A 836 10.42 11.19 44.60
C ILE A 836 10.68 11.99 45.89
N GLY A 837 11.71 12.83 45.90
CA GLY A 837 12.03 13.71 47.03
C GLY A 837 10.90 14.68 47.36
N ARG A 838 10.19 15.20 46.36
CA ARG A 838 9.02 16.07 46.55
C ARG A 838 7.85 15.34 47.20
N PHE A 839 7.54 14.11 46.76
CA PHE A 839 6.53 13.28 47.44
C PHE A 839 6.91 12.96 48.89
N VAL A 840 8.19 12.63 49.14
CA VAL A 840 8.70 12.39 50.50
C VAL A 840 8.58 13.64 51.38
N ALA A 841 8.82 14.83 50.83
CA ALA A 841 8.59 16.09 51.54
C ALA A 841 7.10 16.32 51.83
N MET A 842 6.21 16.02 50.88
CA MET A 842 4.75 16.15 51.05
C MET A 842 4.18 15.26 52.17
N LEU A 843 4.82 14.14 52.52
CA LEU A 843 4.43 13.34 53.69
C LEU A 843 4.53 14.13 55.02
N ARG A 844 5.29 15.24 55.04
CA ARG A 844 5.44 16.14 56.20
C ARG A 844 4.57 17.40 56.09
N ASN A 845 3.85 17.60 54.99
CA ASN A 845 3.01 18.77 54.75
C ASN A 845 1.87 18.86 55.80
N PRO A 846 1.45 20.03 56.28
CA PRO A 846 0.34 20.14 57.25
C PRO A 846 -1.01 19.59 56.73
N SER A 847 -1.24 19.61 55.41
CA SER A 847 -2.49 19.15 54.80
C SER A 847 -2.63 17.62 54.88
N PRO A 848 -3.67 17.07 55.53
CA PRO A 848 -3.89 15.63 55.62
C PRO A 848 -4.13 15.01 54.24
N THR A 849 -4.80 15.73 53.34
CA THR A 849 -5.07 15.32 51.96
C THR A 849 -3.78 15.12 51.16
N LEU A 850 -2.85 16.07 51.25
CA LEU A 850 -1.58 15.98 50.52
C LEU A 850 -0.70 14.84 51.06
N LYS A 851 -0.72 14.57 52.37
CA LYS A 851 -0.06 13.39 52.94
C LYS A 851 -0.62 12.10 52.38
N ALA A 852 -1.95 11.98 52.31
CA ALA A 852 -2.62 10.79 51.79
C ALA A 852 -2.32 10.59 50.30
N CYS A 853 -2.37 11.66 49.51
CA CYS A 853 -2.04 11.65 48.08
C CYS A 853 -0.57 11.25 47.85
N ALA A 854 0.38 11.85 48.59
CA ALA A 854 1.79 11.50 48.48
C ALA A 854 2.07 10.05 48.87
N ALA A 855 1.45 9.55 49.95
CA ALA A 855 1.57 8.15 50.35
C ALA A 855 0.98 7.19 49.30
N PHE A 856 -0.14 7.58 48.67
CA PHE A 856 -0.75 6.83 47.58
C PHE A 856 0.14 6.80 46.33
N ALA A 857 0.73 7.93 45.93
CA ALA A 857 1.64 8.01 44.79
C ALA A 857 2.88 7.13 44.99
N LEU A 858 3.54 7.24 46.16
CA LEU A 858 4.69 6.40 46.50
C LEU A 858 4.32 4.91 46.59
N LEU A 859 3.08 4.58 46.96
CA LEU A 859 2.58 3.22 46.88
C LEU A 859 2.62 2.73 45.44
N GLN A 860 2.02 3.46 44.49
CA GLN A 860 1.99 3.05 43.07
C GLN A 860 3.39 2.82 42.52
N PHE A 861 4.34 3.70 42.85
CA PHE A 861 5.72 3.61 42.36
C PHE A 861 6.56 2.48 42.99
N THR A 862 6.09 1.86 44.07
CA THR A 862 6.83 0.79 44.78
C THR A 862 6.16 -0.58 44.72
N ILE A 863 4.99 -0.71 44.09
CA ILE A 863 4.28 -1.99 44.02
C ILE A 863 5.21 -3.06 43.42
N PRO A 864 5.40 -4.22 44.08
CA PRO A 864 6.17 -5.32 43.52
C PRO A 864 5.66 -5.75 42.13
N GLY A 865 6.60 -6.00 41.22
CA GLY A 865 6.31 -6.30 39.82
C GLY A 865 6.16 -5.09 38.88
N GLY A 866 6.24 -3.84 39.40
CA GLY A 866 6.30 -2.65 38.54
C GLY A 866 7.66 -2.49 37.84
N ARG A 867 7.67 -2.06 36.56
CA ARG A 867 8.87 -1.95 35.71
C ARG A 867 10.00 -1.14 36.37
N HIS A 868 9.67 -0.04 37.03
CA HIS A 868 10.65 0.85 37.67
C HIS A 868 10.62 0.79 39.21
N ALA A 869 9.98 -0.21 39.82
CA ALA A 869 9.76 -0.25 41.27
C ALA A 869 11.07 -0.26 42.08
N LEU A 870 12.07 -1.04 41.65
CA LEU A 870 13.40 -1.10 42.28
C LEU A 870 14.13 0.24 42.18
N HIS A 871 14.05 0.90 41.02
CA HIS A 871 14.65 2.23 40.80
C HIS A 871 14.05 3.25 41.78
N HIS A 872 12.72 3.31 41.86
CA HIS A 872 12.05 4.22 42.79
C HIS A 872 12.32 3.88 44.26
N ALA A 873 12.38 2.59 44.61
CA ALA A 873 12.73 2.16 45.96
C ALA A 873 14.12 2.67 46.39
N SER A 874 15.11 2.59 45.49
CA SER A 874 16.45 3.16 45.70
C SER A 874 16.40 4.68 45.87
N LEU A 875 15.69 5.40 44.99
CA LEU A 875 15.50 6.85 45.12
C LEU A 875 14.83 7.25 46.44
N MET A 876 13.85 6.48 46.92
CA MET A 876 13.18 6.69 48.20
C MET A 876 14.11 6.48 49.39
N GLN A 877 14.95 5.45 49.36
CA GLN A 877 15.95 5.22 50.39
C GLN A 877 16.93 6.39 50.46
N ASN A 878 17.44 6.84 49.31
CA ASN A 878 18.34 7.99 49.20
C ASN A 878 17.69 9.29 49.69
N ALA A 879 16.39 9.48 49.45
CA ALA A 879 15.62 10.63 49.94
C ALA A 879 15.26 10.54 51.44
N GLY A 880 15.66 9.47 52.14
CA GLY A 880 15.34 9.27 53.56
C GLY A 880 13.84 9.04 53.82
N ALA A 881 13.14 8.41 52.87
CA ALA A 881 11.69 8.20 52.91
C ALA A 881 11.23 7.39 54.13
N SER A 882 12.00 6.39 54.57
CA SER A 882 11.61 5.47 55.65
C SER A 882 11.24 6.19 56.95
N ARG A 883 11.96 7.28 57.29
CA ARG A 883 11.63 8.09 58.48
C ARG A 883 10.29 8.81 58.30
N ALA A 884 10.08 9.46 57.15
CA ALA A 884 8.84 10.18 56.87
C ALA A 884 7.63 9.24 56.82
N LEU A 885 7.79 8.07 56.21
CA LEU A 885 6.74 7.04 56.11
C LEU A 885 6.39 6.45 57.47
N ARG A 886 7.37 6.15 58.34
CA ARG A 886 7.08 5.69 59.72
C ARG A 886 6.32 6.74 60.52
N THR A 887 6.71 8.00 60.41
CA THR A 887 5.99 9.12 61.05
C THR A 887 4.56 9.23 60.51
N ALA A 888 4.36 9.13 59.19
CA ALA A 888 3.03 9.15 58.58
C ALA A 888 2.16 7.95 59.01
N ALA A 889 2.73 6.75 59.09
CA ALA A 889 2.06 5.53 59.52
C ALA A 889 1.63 5.55 61.01
N ALA A 890 2.41 6.22 61.86
CA ALA A 890 2.19 6.31 63.30
C ALA A 890 1.39 7.55 63.73
N ALA A 891 1.20 8.54 62.85
CA ALA A 891 0.51 9.79 63.19
C ALA A 891 -0.93 9.54 63.67
N ALA A 892 -1.27 10.02 64.87
CA ALA A 892 -2.60 9.88 65.46
C ALA A 892 -3.65 10.70 64.69
N THR A 893 -3.26 11.84 64.13
CA THR A 893 -4.12 12.80 63.43
C THR A 893 -4.12 12.65 61.90
N ALA A 894 -3.36 11.70 61.34
CA ALA A 894 -3.33 11.47 59.91
C ALA A 894 -4.55 10.65 59.44
N PRO A 895 -5.06 10.88 58.21
CA PRO A 895 -6.13 10.07 57.63
C PRO A 895 -5.76 8.59 57.61
N LEU A 896 -6.76 7.72 57.75
CA LEU A 896 -6.56 6.27 57.73
C LEU A 896 -5.84 5.81 56.45
N GLN A 897 -6.15 6.45 55.33
CA GLN A 897 -5.54 6.21 54.03
C GLN A 897 -4.04 6.46 54.04
N ALA A 898 -3.61 7.63 54.51
CA ALA A 898 -2.20 7.99 54.61
C ALA A 898 -1.42 6.98 55.46
N LYS A 899 -2.02 6.50 56.56
CA LYS A 899 -1.40 5.55 57.47
C LYS A 899 -1.22 4.18 56.83
N ILE A 900 -2.26 3.66 56.19
CA ILE A 900 -2.24 2.32 55.57
C ILE A 900 -1.32 2.32 54.34
N PHE A 901 -1.41 3.32 53.46
CA PHE A 901 -0.52 3.42 52.30
C PHE A 901 0.95 3.54 52.73
N ALA A 902 1.27 4.36 53.74
CA ALA A 902 2.63 4.46 54.25
C ALA A 902 3.19 3.12 54.79
N ARG A 903 2.35 2.29 55.44
CA ARG A 903 2.74 0.93 55.87
C ARG A 903 3.03 0.01 54.68
N ILE A 904 2.22 0.10 53.63
CA ILE A 904 2.42 -0.67 52.39
C ILE A 904 3.75 -0.26 51.73
N VAL A 905 4.01 1.03 51.58
CA VAL A 905 5.27 1.52 50.99
C VAL A 905 6.47 1.05 51.80
N LEU A 906 6.44 1.12 53.14
CA LEU A 906 7.52 0.60 53.98
C LEU A 906 7.79 -0.89 53.72
N ARG A 907 6.73 -1.70 53.63
CA ARG A 907 6.83 -3.12 53.32
C ARG A 907 7.38 -3.36 51.91
N ASN A 908 6.97 -2.56 50.93
CA ASN A 908 7.52 -2.65 49.57
C ASN A 908 9.02 -2.32 49.57
N LEU A 909 9.45 -1.29 50.30
CA LEU A 909 10.87 -0.96 50.42
C LEU A 909 11.68 -2.07 51.11
N GLU A 910 11.10 -2.74 52.11
CA GLU A 910 11.70 -3.92 52.75
C GLU A 910 11.81 -5.09 51.76
N HIS A 911 10.74 -5.38 51.00
CA HIS A 911 10.74 -6.40 49.95
C HIS A 911 11.87 -6.18 48.93
N HIS A 912 11.95 -4.97 48.36
CA HIS A 912 12.96 -4.60 47.38
C HIS A 912 14.38 -4.60 47.98
N SER A 913 14.53 -4.31 49.27
CA SER A 913 15.84 -4.41 49.94
C SER A 913 16.33 -5.85 50.07
N VAL A 914 15.40 -6.80 50.33
CA VAL A 914 15.72 -8.23 50.37
C VAL A 914 16.05 -8.75 48.98
N GLU A 915 15.28 -8.38 47.95
CA GLU A 915 15.57 -8.72 46.55
C GLU A 915 16.92 -8.15 46.06
N SER A 916 17.32 -6.97 46.51
CA SER A 916 18.63 -6.38 46.16
C SER A 916 19.83 -7.03 46.88
N SER A 917 19.56 -7.84 47.92
CA SER A 917 20.58 -8.52 48.74
C SER A 917 20.77 -10.00 48.42
N LEU A 918 19.91 -10.54 47.54
CA LEU A 918 19.98 -11.87 46.92
C LEU A 918 20.60 -11.75 45.53
#